data_AF-A0A174RC43-F1
#
_entry.id   AF-A0A174RC43-F1
#
_cell.length_a   1.000
_cell.length_b   1.000
_cell.length_c   1.000
_cell.angle_alpha   90.00
_cell.angle_beta   90.00
_cell.angle_gamma   90.00
#
_symmetry.space_group_name_H-M   'P 1'
#
loop_
_entity.id
_entity.type
_entity.pdbx_description
1 polymer ?
#
loop_
_entity_poly.entity_id
_entity_poly.type
_entity_poly.pdbx_seq_one_letter_code
_entity_poly.pdbx_strand_id
1 'polypeptide(L)'
;MEVLLAGNTGYVTETFIEESFPECDVVVLGNEMLKSNRKKNILSRPFIKDEKELKEIFETYEFERIVYFSNYLTMHGRMTGELEQLRQILQLCKKNKEIKMLYLTGQESIYNITSGKTLLVSAAENVVMEYGNMYQINTKILRIPHLYSAVYTQDFFYKLFTEAEQSGKIVFEESPEQNIYFLCMDDLAELLYKVYDNWGKEYCLNVPDCFGQSFSDLEKEIRKTIPGRLDVSYQNSGQIYKVQPDDQIIRYEYGWFPKISVFEDIPGMYQEYKKLSDSDSGHFANIRNWISKNTLLVHILELLSGFILFEFLNRYTGTYAQFKMIDLRLVFIVFMGSLYGINYGISAAVLETCSLIAAYRQENVNIYTLFYEASNWIPFIFYFAAGAVCGYIRLKNKEDIEFVTKENRLIKEKFFFMQEMYQETLQDKRQYKKQILGSRDSFGKIFDITRKLDVIQPQKLFMETIRVMEDILENHTIVLYSLDSWKRFGRMEMSSPEIRRKMPNSIRVEEYQNAIETLEKGEVWRNRELLAGYPAYIAGIKRNGELVMLVFIQDAASNQMTLYYLNLIKILCGLVEVSLLRALEYQEAVRDREYVEGTHILKTEYFMERLKLFHSIKEQKIGSYALLQIENPEMTLEETDRILKNKIRENDILGISEDGQLYLILSQVDDAMLPIVIERLEKNGLHCRVIDTRNESRVAEE
;
A
#
# COMPACT_ATOMS: atom_id res chain seq x y z
N MET A 1 -6.44 -5.05 4.99
CA MET A 1 -5.32 -5.45 4.12
C MET A 1 -5.90 -5.76 2.77
N GLU A 2 -5.25 -5.32 1.70
CA GLU A 2 -5.76 -5.46 0.34
C GLU A 2 -5.10 -6.67 -0.35
N VAL A 3 -5.91 -7.61 -0.82
CA VAL A 3 -5.48 -8.89 -1.41
C VAL A 3 -5.95 -8.98 -2.85
N LEU A 4 -5.05 -9.38 -3.74
CA LEU A 4 -5.37 -9.68 -5.14
C LEU A 4 -5.35 -11.18 -5.40
N LEU A 5 -6.44 -11.73 -5.92
CA LEU A 5 -6.50 -13.08 -6.49
C LEU A 5 -6.56 -12.95 -8.02
N ALA A 6 -5.56 -13.50 -8.72
CA ALA A 6 -5.43 -13.38 -10.18
C ALA A 6 -5.06 -14.72 -10.84
N GLY A 7 -5.17 -14.78 -12.17
CA GLY A 7 -4.91 -15.98 -12.96
C GLY A 7 -6.16 -16.85 -13.11
N ASN A 8 -6.02 -18.17 -12.88
CA ASN A 8 -7.09 -19.17 -12.97
C ASN A 8 -8.00 -19.15 -11.72
N THR A 9 -8.72 -18.05 -11.53
CA THR A 9 -9.57 -17.82 -10.34
C THR A 9 -10.93 -18.53 -10.41
N GLY A 10 -11.19 -19.38 -11.40
CA GLY A 10 -12.47 -20.08 -11.59
C GLY A 10 -12.88 -20.99 -10.42
N TYR A 11 -11.92 -21.44 -9.62
CA TYR A 11 -12.15 -22.25 -8.41
C TYR A 11 -12.50 -21.41 -7.17
N VAL A 12 -12.24 -20.10 -7.19
CA VAL A 12 -12.40 -19.23 -6.03
C VAL A 12 -13.87 -19.02 -5.74
N THR A 13 -14.29 -19.36 -4.52
CA THR A 13 -15.64 -19.15 -4.00
C THR A 13 -15.66 -18.07 -2.92
N GLU A 14 -16.85 -17.61 -2.54
CA GLU A 14 -17.02 -16.68 -1.42
C GLU A 14 -16.54 -17.30 -0.10
N THR A 15 -16.84 -18.59 0.14
CA THR A 15 -16.39 -19.33 1.34
C THR A 15 -14.88 -19.44 1.40
N PHE A 16 -14.23 -19.76 0.27
CA PHE A 16 -12.78 -19.82 0.17
C PHE A 16 -12.12 -18.50 0.57
N ILE A 17 -12.68 -17.37 0.12
CA ILE A 17 -12.12 -16.04 0.45
C ILE A 17 -12.24 -15.74 1.94
N GLU A 18 -13.39 -16.06 2.55
CA GLU A 18 -13.62 -15.83 3.98
C GLU A 18 -12.66 -16.64 4.87
N GLU A 19 -12.36 -17.87 4.47
CA GLU A 19 -11.45 -18.75 5.22
C GLU A 19 -9.98 -18.42 5.00
N SER A 20 -9.58 -18.11 3.75
CA SER A 20 -8.18 -17.82 3.42
C SER A 20 -7.73 -16.41 3.80
N PHE A 21 -8.65 -15.43 3.75
CA PHE A 21 -8.35 -14.01 3.97
C PHE A 21 -9.42 -13.36 4.87
N PRO A 22 -9.53 -13.78 6.14
CA PRO A 22 -10.49 -13.19 7.06
C PRO A 22 -10.19 -11.70 7.26
N GLU A 23 -11.25 -10.88 7.30
CA GLU A 23 -11.21 -9.43 7.50
C GLU A 23 -10.36 -8.63 6.48
N CYS A 24 -10.06 -9.22 5.32
CA CYS A 24 -9.33 -8.57 4.24
C CYS A 24 -10.26 -8.01 3.16
N ASP A 25 -9.80 -6.99 2.46
CA ASP A 25 -10.43 -6.50 1.24
C ASP A 25 -9.85 -7.29 0.06
N VAL A 26 -10.69 -8.03 -0.66
CA VAL A 26 -10.25 -9.01 -1.65
C VAL A 26 -10.76 -8.66 -3.03
N VAL A 27 -9.83 -8.45 -3.96
CA VAL A 27 -10.08 -8.22 -5.37
C VAL A 27 -9.79 -9.49 -6.14
N VAL A 28 -10.79 -10.01 -6.85
CA VAL A 28 -10.68 -11.20 -7.70
C VAL A 28 -10.75 -10.80 -9.16
N LEU A 29 -9.75 -11.21 -9.95
CA LEU A 29 -9.70 -10.97 -11.39
C LEU A 29 -9.95 -12.27 -12.16
N GLY A 30 -10.91 -12.23 -13.10
CA GLY A 30 -11.12 -13.30 -14.08
C GLY A 30 -12.18 -14.33 -13.73
N ASN A 31 -12.80 -14.27 -12.56
CA ASN A 31 -13.87 -15.19 -12.18
C ASN A 31 -15.25 -14.58 -12.51
N GLU A 32 -15.82 -15.01 -13.64
CA GLU A 32 -17.15 -14.55 -14.09
C GLU A 32 -18.31 -15.07 -13.24
N MET A 33 -18.10 -16.17 -12.51
CA MET A 33 -19.13 -16.81 -11.67
C MET A 33 -19.25 -16.13 -10.30
N LEU A 34 -18.17 -15.52 -9.80
CA LEU A 34 -18.15 -14.81 -8.53
C LEU A 34 -18.73 -13.40 -8.66
N LYS A 35 -19.75 -13.08 -7.86
CA LYS A 35 -20.33 -11.73 -7.79
C LYS A 35 -19.64 -10.91 -6.71
N SER A 36 -19.51 -9.60 -6.95
CA SER A 36 -19.02 -8.66 -5.94
C SER A 36 -19.96 -8.59 -4.74
N ASN A 37 -19.43 -8.71 -3.52
CA ASN A 37 -20.16 -8.62 -2.26
C ASN A 37 -19.51 -7.61 -1.31
N ARG A 38 -20.08 -6.38 -1.27
CA ARG A 38 -19.55 -5.28 -0.45
C ARG A 38 -19.63 -5.52 1.07
N LYS A 39 -20.53 -6.38 1.55
CA LYS A 39 -20.64 -6.66 3.00
C LYS A 39 -19.50 -7.52 3.51
N LYS A 40 -18.91 -8.32 2.62
CA LYS A 40 -17.80 -9.22 2.89
C LYS A 40 -16.49 -8.74 2.26
N ASN A 41 -16.46 -7.47 1.83
CA ASN A 41 -15.29 -6.84 1.21
C ASN A 41 -14.74 -7.57 -0.03
N ILE A 42 -15.62 -8.22 -0.81
CA ILE A 42 -15.24 -8.96 -2.03
C ILE A 42 -15.60 -8.14 -3.25
N LEU A 43 -14.61 -7.89 -4.11
CA LEU A 43 -14.78 -7.26 -5.42
C LEU A 43 -14.34 -8.22 -6.51
N SER A 44 -15.30 -8.68 -7.33
CA SER A 44 -15.02 -9.50 -8.51
C SER A 44 -15.06 -8.65 -9.77
N ARG A 45 -14.03 -8.77 -10.62
CA ARG A 45 -13.94 -8.13 -11.94
C ARG A 45 -13.52 -9.15 -13.00
N PRO A 46 -13.96 -8.98 -14.26
CA PRO A 46 -13.44 -9.79 -15.37
C PRO A 46 -11.93 -9.57 -15.52
N PHE A 47 -11.23 -10.54 -16.11
CA PHE A 47 -9.80 -10.40 -16.34
C PHE A 47 -9.55 -9.30 -17.37
N ILE A 48 -8.77 -8.29 -16.97
CA ILE A 48 -8.49 -7.11 -17.78
C ILE A 48 -7.30 -7.40 -18.68
N LYS A 49 -7.53 -7.39 -20.01
CA LYS A 49 -6.48 -7.57 -21.02
C LYS A 49 -5.70 -6.30 -21.32
N ASP A 50 -6.23 -5.13 -20.97
CA ASP A 50 -5.56 -3.84 -21.16
C ASP A 50 -4.59 -3.57 -20.01
N GLU A 51 -3.30 -3.46 -20.31
CA GLU A 51 -2.26 -3.16 -19.31
C GLU A 51 -2.54 -1.85 -18.57
N LYS A 52 -3.20 -0.86 -19.20
CA LYS A 52 -3.54 0.41 -18.54
C LYS A 52 -4.54 0.22 -17.41
N GLU A 53 -5.62 -0.49 -17.68
CA GLU A 53 -6.68 -0.71 -16.68
C GLU A 53 -6.16 -1.64 -15.56
N LEU A 54 -5.33 -2.63 -15.87
CA LEU A 54 -4.68 -3.46 -14.84
C LEU A 54 -3.75 -2.62 -13.95
N LYS A 55 -2.99 -1.70 -14.55
CA LYS A 55 -2.13 -0.77 -13.81
C LYS A 55 -2.94 0.17 -12.91
N GLU A 56 -4.08 0.67 -13.38
CA GLU A 56 -4.99 1.49 -12.58
C GLU A 56 -5.53 0.75 -11.35
N ILE A 57 -5.83 -0.55 -11.46
CA ILE A 57 -6.24 -1.38 -10.31
C ILE A 57 -5.11 -1.49 -9.28
N PHE A 58 -3.89 -1.79 -9.73
CA PHE A 58 -2.74 -1.86 -8.83
C PHE A 58 -2.43 -0.51 -8.16
N GLU A 59 -2.61 0.59 -8.89
CA GLU A 59 -2.48 1.94 -8.35
C GLU A 59 -3.64 2.32 -7.42
N THR A 60 -4.80 1.66 -7.56
CA THR A 60 -6.00 1.92 -6.75
C THR A 60 -5.92 1.25 -5.38
N TYR A 61 -5.72 -0.06 -5.37
CA TYR A 61 -5.89 -0.86 -4.16
C TYR A 61 -4.61 -1.01 -3.34
N GLU A 62 -3.43 -0.66 -3.87
CA GLU A 62 -2.14 -0.81 -3.18
C GLU A 62 -1.97 -2.18 -2.49
N PHE A 63 -2.16 -3.26 -3.25
CA PHE A 63 -2.18 -4.62 -2.71
C PHE A 63 -0.94 -4.92 -1.85
N GLU A 64 -1.17 -5.60 -0.72
CA GLU A 64 -0.13 -6.09 0.19
C GLU A 64 0.14 -7.58 -0.05
N ARG A 65 -0.89 -8.32 -0.47
CA ARG A 65 -0.84 -9.77 -0.72
C ARG A 65 -1.37 -10.07 -2.11
N ILE A 66 -0.68 -10.94 -2.84
CA ILE A 66 -1.11 -11.36 -4.17
C ILE A 66 -1.02 -12.87 -4.25
N VAL A 67 -2.13 -13.53 -4.60
CA VAL A 67 -2.15 -14.96 -4.94
C VAL A 67 -2.41 -15.10 -6.43
N TYR A 68 -1.48 -15.74 -7.12
CA TYR A 68 -1.64 -16.06 -8.54
C TYR A 68 -1.95 -17.55 -8.71
N PHE A 69 -3.13 -17.85 -9.22
CA PHE A 69 -3.57 -19.21 -9.55
C PHE A 69 -3.07 -19.57 -10.95
N SER A 70 -2.16 -20.53 -11.06
CA SER A 70 -1.67 -20.96 -12.36
C SER A 70 -2.70 -21.79 -13.13
N ASN A 71 -2.58 -21.79 -14.46
CA ASN A 71 -3.38 -22.66 -15.32
C ASN A 71 -3.01 -24.15 -15.14
N TYR A 72 -1.81 -24.44 -14.61
CA TYR A 72 -1.38 -25.81 -14.28
C TYR A 72 -2.15 -26.43 -13.10
N LEU A 73 -2.94 -25.65 -12.36
CA LEU A 73 -3.80 -26.16 -11.30
C LEU A 73 -4.97 -27.00 -11.82
N THR A 74 -5.33 -26.85 -13.09
CA THR A 74 -6.41 -27.60 -13.73
C THR A 74 -5.85 -28.78 -14.51
N MET A 75 -6.28 -29.99 -14.15
CA MET A 75 -5.90 -31.19 -14.89
C MET A 75 -6.43 -31.11 -16.34
N HIS A 76 -5.56 -31.35 -17.32
CA HIS A 76 -5.81 -31.11 -18.76
C HIS A 76 -6.25 -29.67 -19.12
N GLY A 77 -5.88 -28.68 -18.31
CA GLY A 77 -6.14 -27.26 -18.55
C GLY A 77 -5.42 -26.71 -19.79
N ARG A 78 -5.92 -25.58 -20.32
CA ARG A 78 -5.24 -24.83 -21.39
C ARG A 78 -4.11 -23.99 -20.80
N MET A 79 -2.88 -24.20 -21.30
CA MET A 79 -1.68 -23.53 -20.78
C MET A 79 -1.28 -22.26 -21.57
N THR A 80 -2.00 -21.93 -22.64
CA THR A 80 -1.67 -20.82 -23.53
C THR A 80 -1.83 -19.46 -22.84
N GLY A 81 -0.77 -18.64 -22.85
CA GLY A 81 -0.79 -17.27 -22.33
C GLY A 81 -0.49 -17.12 -20.82
N GLU A 82 -0.22 -18.22 -20.11
CA GLU A 82 0.05 -18.21 -18.66
C GLU A 82 1.29 -17.38 -18.30
N LEU A 83 2.43 -17.63 -18.96
CA LEU A 83 3.65 -16.84 -18.76
C LEU A 83 3.49 -15.35 -19.06
N GLU A 84 2.69 -14.99 -20.07
CA GLU A 84 2.45 -13.58 -20.43
C GLU A 84 1.67 -12.85 -19.33
N GLN A 85 0.61 -13.48 -18.82
CA GLN A 85 -0.21 -12.94 -17.72
C GLN A 85 0.60 -12.85 -16.42
N LEU A 86 1.35 -13.91 -16.10
CA LEU A 86 2.21 -13.95 -14.93
C LEU A 86 3.26 -12.82 -14.97
N ARG A 87 3.89 -12.62 -16.12
CA ARG A 87 4.86 -11.54 -16.36
C ARG A 87 4.22 -10.16 -16.15
N GLN A 88 3.01 -9.93 -16.64
CA GLN A 88 2.30 -8.65 -16.47
C GLN A 88 2.04 -8.33 -15.00
N ILE A 89 1.57 -9.32 -14.22
CA ILE A 89 1.34 -9.15 -12.77
C ILE A 89 2.67 -8.88 -12.05
N LEU A 90 3.71 -9.68 -12.30
CA LEU A 90 5.04 -9.50 -11.70
C LEU A 90 5.64 -8.11 -12.01
N GLN A 91 5.45 -7.61 -13.23
CA GLN A 91 5.94 -6.30 -13.63
C GLN A 91 5.27 -5.15 -12.86
N LEU A 92 3.98 -5.28 -12.52
CA LEU A 92 3.26 -4.30 -11.72
C LEU A 92 3.67 -4.32 -10.24
N CYS A 93 4.06 -5.48 -9.72
CA CYS A 93 4.58 -5.64 -8.36
C CYS A 93 5.89 -4.87 -8.10
N LYS A 94 6.67 -4.57 -9.14
CA LYS A 94 7.98 -3.88 -9.05
C LYS A 94 7.94 -2.58 -8.23
N LYS A 95 6.81 -1.88 -8.21
CA LYS A 95 6.69 -0.57 -7.54
C LYS A 95 6.61 -0.65 -6.01
N ASN A 96 6.24 -1.80 -5.44
CA ASN A 96 5.99 -1.93 -4.01
C ASN A 96 6.74 -3.13 -3.42
N LYS A 97 7.80 -2.85 -2.66
CA LYS A 97 8.67 -3.86 -2.05
C LYS A 97 8.03 -4.62 -0.88
N GLU A 98 6.89 -4.14 -0.36
CA GLU A 98 6.19 -4.78 0.75
C GLU A 98 5.23 -5.89 0.30
N ILE A 99 5.06 -6.08 -1.01
CA ILE A 99 4.15 -7.11 -1.56
C ILE A 99 4.67 -8.51 -1.25
N LYS A 100 3.80 -9.33 -0.63
CA LYS A 100 3.95 -10.78 -0.51
C LYS A 100 3.19 -11.48 -1.63
N MET A 101 3.91 -12.02 -2.60
CA MET A 101 3.33 -12.73 -3.74
C MET A 101 3.47 -14.24 -3.57
N LEU A 102 2.35 -14.95 -3.66
CA LEU A 102 2.29 -16.40 -3.65
C LEU A 102 1.86 -16.90 -5.02
N TYR A 103 2.72 -17.69 -5.66
CA TYR A 103 2.43 -18.33 -6.93
C TYR A 103 1.99 -19.77 -6.68
N LEU A 104 0.72 -20.07 -7.00
CA LEU A 104 0.13 -21.40 -6.88
C LEU A 104 0.30 -22.15 -8.21
N THR A 105 1.00 -23.27 -8.19
CA THR A 105 1.27 -24.07 -9.38
C THR A 105 1.06 -25.55 -9.11
N GLY A 106 0.91 -26.34 -10.17
CA GLY A 106 0.81 -27.79 -10.07
C GLY A 106 2.14 -28.46 -9.70
N GLN A 107 2.08 -29.75 -9.38
CA GLN A 107 3.23 -30.57 -8.97
C GLN A 107 4.07 -31.12 -10.13
N GLU A 108 3.77 -30.75 -11.39
CA GLU A 108 4.42 -31.35 -12.55
C GLU A 108 5.92 -31.07 -12.65
N SER A 109 6.41 -30.02 -11.97
CA SER A 109 7.83 -29.69 -11.88
C SER A 109 8.63 -30.67 -11.02
N ILE A 110 7.98 -31.39 -10.11
CA ILE A 110 8.60 -32.37 -9.20
C ILE A 110 8.28 -33.82 -9.57
N TYR A 111 7.75 -34.06 -10.77
CA TYR A 111 7.60 -35.41 -11.29
C TYR A 111 8.97 -36.06 -11.52
N ASN A 112 9.05 -37.35 -11.24
CA ASN A 112 10.25 -38.17 -11.47
C ASN A 112 10.70 -38.23 -12.94
N ILE A 113 9.78 -37.94 -13.87
CA ILE A 113 10.01 -37.98 -15.32
C ILE A 113 9.85 -36.57 -15.89
N THR A 114 10.88 -36.09 -16.57
CA THR A 114 10.84 -34.80 -17.28
C THR A 114 10.00 -34.91 -18.55
N SER A 115 8.88 -34.18 -18.58
CA SER A 115 8.03 -34.02 -19.76
C SER A 115 8.07 -32.59 -20.30
N GLY A 116 7.50 -32.35 -21.49
CA GLY A 116 7.31 -30.99 -22.01
C GLY A 116 6.50 -30.11 -21.04
N LYS A 117 5.49 -30.68 -20.36
CA LYS A 117 4.71 -29.97 -19.33
C LYS A 117 5.58 -29.61 -18.12
N THR A 118 6.38 -30.56 -17.63
CA THR A 118 7.34 -30.35 -16.53
C THR A 118 8.28 -29.18 -16.82
N LEU A 119 8.84 -29.11 -18.04
CA LEU A 119 9.73 -28.02 -18.45
C LEU A 119 9.04 -26.64 -18.44
N LEU A 120 7.78 -26.57 -18.87
CA LEU A 120 7.02 -25.32 -18.87
C LEU A 120 6.68 -24.85 -17.45
N VAL A 121 6.28 -25.76 -16.56
CA VAL A 121 6.03 -25.42 -15.15
C VAL A 121 7.31 -24.93 -14.48
N SER A 122 8.42 -25.62 -14.68
CA SER A 122 9.72 -25.17 -14.16
C SER A 122 10.15 -23.81 -14.74
N ALA A 123 9.84 -23.52 -16.02
CA ALA A 123 10.11 -22.21 -16.59
C ALA A 123 9.26 -21.10 -15.93
N ALA A 124 7.99 -21.35 -15.66
CA ALA A 124 7.12 -20.41 -14.95
C ALA A 124 7.61 -20.14 -13.52
N GLU A 125 7.98 -21.20 -12.78
CA GLU A 125 8.58 -21.09 -11.45
C GLU A 125 9.86 -20.24 -11.47
N ASN A 126 10.75 -20.48 -12.43
CA ASN A 126 11.98 -19.70 -12.58
C ASN A 126 11.69 -18.23 -12.87
N VAL A 127 10.69 -17.92 -13.70
CA VAL A 127 10.30 -16.52 -13.96
C VAL A 127 9.87 -15.81 -12.67
N VAL A 128 9.08 -16.47 -11.82
CA VAL A 128 8.67 -15.89 -10.53
C VAL A 128 9.88 -15.63 -9.64
N MET A 129 10.76 -16.62 -9.50
CA MET A 129 11.96 -16.51 -8.66
C MET A 129 12.92 -15.41 -9.14
N GLU A 130 13.18 -15.35 -10.44
CA GLU A 130 14.07 -14.35 -11.04
C GLU A 130 13.50 -12.94 -10.89
N TYR A 131 12.19 -12.75 -11.10
CA TYR A 131 11.54 -11.45 -10.85
C TYR A 131 11.56 -11.08 -9.37
N GLY A 132 11.31 -12.04 -8.47
CA GLY A 132 11.42 -11.87 -7.03
C GLY A 132 12.81 -11.36 -6.62
N ASN A 133 13.86 -12.03 -7.10
CA ASN A 133 15.25 -11.64 -6.84
C ASN A 133 15.62 -10.29 -7.47
N MET A 134 15.27 -10.07 -8.73
CA MET A 134 15.62 -8.86 -9.49
C MET A 134 14.98 -7.59 -8.89
N TYR A 135 13.73 -7.69 -8.45
CA TYR A 135 12.96 -6.55 -7.96
C TYR A 135 12.80 -6.53 -6.43
N GLN A 136 13.40 -7.48 -5.71
CA GLN A 136 13.26 -7.66 -4.27
C GLN A 136 11.79 -7.79 -3.84
N ILE A 137 10.98 -8.48 -4.64
CA ILE A 137 9.58 -8.81 -4.30
C ILE A 137 9.61 -10.08 -3.45
N ASN A 138 8.84 -10.11 -2.38
CA ASN A 138 8.77 -11.28 -1.51
C ASN A 138 7.88 -12.36 -2.14
N THR A 139 8.48 -13.24 -2.94
CA THR A 139 7.78 -14.29 -3.68
C THR A 139 7.94 -15.66 -3.01
N LYS A 140 6.84 -16.42 -2.92
CA LYS A 140 6.85 -17.86 -2.62
C LYS A 140 6.14 -18.64 -3.71
N ILE A 141 6.57 -19.86 -3.92
CA ILE A 141 5.95 -20.84 -4.82
C ILE A 141 5.33 -21.92 -3.95
N LEU A 142 4.05 -22.19 -4.17
CA LEU A 142 3.33 -23.29 -3.53
C LEU A 142 2.89 -24.28 -4.59
N ARG A 143 3.51 -25.46 -4.58
CA ARG A 143 3.20 -26.57 -5.48
C ARG A 143 2.10 -27.42 -4.86
N ILE A 144 0.93 -27.41 -5.48
CA ILE A 144 -0.25 -28.11 -4.99
C ILE A 144 -0.73 -29.18 -5.98
N PRO A 145 -1.38 -30.25 -5.49
CA PRO A 145 -2.17 -31.14 -6.34
C PRO A 145 -3.22 -30.35 -7.13
N HIS A 146 -3.77 -30.96 -8.19
CA HIS A 146 -4.78 -30.30 -9.01
C HIS A 146 -6.02 -29.92 -8.20
N LEU A 147 -6.64 -28.80 -8.55
CA LEU A 147 -7.94 -28.42 -8.00
C LEU A 147 -9.05 -29.18 -8.74
N TYR A 148 -10.21 -29.29 -8.11
CA TYR A 148 -11.39 -29.92 -8.69
C TYR A 148 -12.65 -29.12 -8.42
N SER A 149 -13.60 -29.14 -9.38
CA SER A 149 -14.91 -28.49 -9.24
C SER A 149 -15.91 -29.00 -10.27
N ALA A 150 -17.16 -29.17 -9.88
CA ALA A 150 -18.25 -29.50 -10.80
C ALA A 150 -19.04 -28.29 -11.31
N VAL A 151 -18.62 -27.08 -10.96
CA VAL A 151 -19.25 -25.81 -11.38
C VAL A 151 -18.39 -25.08 -12.40
N TYR A 152 -17.05 -25.16 -12.26
CA TYR A 152 -16.14 -24.50 -13.17
C TYR A 152 -16.03 -25.25 -14.49
N THR A 153 -16.45 -24.61 -15.59
CA THR A 153 -16.61 -25.26 -16.91
C THR A 153 -15.31 -25.79 -17.54
N GLN A 154 -14.16 -25.26 -17.11
CA GLN A 154 -12.85 -25.72 -17.60
C GLN A 154 -12.27 -26.87 -16.77
N ASP A 155 -12.86 -27.17 -15.60
CA ASP A 155 -12.40 -28.22 -14.70
C ASP A 155 -12.50 -29.63 -15.33
N PHE A 156 -11.67 -30.53 -14.83
CA PHE A 156 -11.66 -31.93 -15.22
C PHE A 156 -13.00 -32.63 -14.93
N PHE A 157 -13.56 -32.49 -13.73
CA PHE A 157 -14.80 -33.16 -13.34
C PHE A 157 -16.01 -32.59 -14.08
N TYR A 158 -16.07 -31.28 -14.32
CA TYR A 158 -17.13 -30.69 -15.15
C TYR A 158 -17.14 -31.28 -16.56
N LYS A 159 -15.98 -31.36 -17.22
CA LYS A 159 -15.84 -31.95 -18.56
C LYS A 159 -16.17 -33.44 -18.54
N LEU A 160 -15.67 -34.16 -17.55
CA LEU A 160 -15.91 -35.59 -17.37
C LEU A 160 -17.41 -35.89 -17.22
N PHE A 161 -18.12 -35.14 -16.37
CA PHE A 161 -19.57 -35.30 -16.21
C PHE A 161 -20.33 -34.91 -17.48
N THR A 162 -19.87 -33.89 -18.20
CA THR A 162 -20.46 -33.50 -19.49
C THR A 162 -20.30 -34.58 -20.55
N GLU A 163 -19.11 -35.17 -20.67
CA GLU A 163 -18.86 -36.28 -21.60
C GLU A 163 -19.65 -37.54 -21.21
N ALA A 164 -19.73 -37.83 -19.90
CA ALA A 164 -20.52 -38.93 -19.36
C ALA A 164 -22.01 -38.81 -19.74
N GLU A 165 -22.62 -37.63 -19.55
CA GLU A 165 -24.04 -37.40 -19.86
C GLU A 165 -24.32 -37.32 -21.38
N GLN A 166 -23.45 -36.65 -22.15
CA GLN A 166 -23.67 -36.46 -23.58
C GLN A 166 -23.39 -37.71 -24.42
N SER A 167 -22.35 -38.47 -24.06
CA SER A 167 -21.85 -39.57 -24.89
C SER A 167 -22.00 -40.96 -24.26
N GLY A 168 -22.23 -41.03 -22.94
CA GLY A 168 -22.26 -42.30 -22.20
C GLY A 168 -20.90 -43.01 -22.13
N LYS A 169 -19.83 -42.36 -22.57
CA LYS A 169 -18.48 -42.92 -22.65
C LYS A 169 -17.46 -41.96 -22.03
N ILE A 170 -16.52 -42.50 -21.26
CA ILE A 170 -15.36 -41.77 -20.72
C ILE A 170 -14.08 -42.44 -21.23
N VAL A 171 -13.13 -41.63 -21.67
CA VAL A 171 -11.80 -42.10 -22.10
C VAL A 171 -10.74 -41.41 -21.26
N PHE A 172 -10.05 -42.16 -20.40
CA PHE A 172 -8.91 -41.64 -19.64
C PHE A 172 -7.63 -41.71 -20.50
N GLU A 173 -6.84 -40.64 -20.49
CA GLU A 173 -5.53 -40.57 -21.16
C GLU A 173 -4.47 -41.35 -20.35
N GLU A 174 -4.64 -41.36 -19.03
CA GLU A 174 -3.74 -41.94 -18.04
C GLU A 174 -3.81 -43.47 -17.96
N SER A 175 -2.78 -44.08 -17.37
CA SER A 175 -2.79 -45.50 -17.02
C SER A 175 -3.65 -45.76 -15.77
N PRO A 176 -4.35 -46.90 -15.64
CA PRO A 176 -5.18 -47.21 -14.46
C PRO A 176 -4.43 -47.16 -13.12
N GLU A 177 -3.12 -47.48 -13.14
CA GLU A 177 -2.23 -47.50 -11.98
C GLU A 177 -1.66 -46.10 -11.64
N GLN A 178 -1.91 -45.09 -12.48
CA GLN A 178 -1.47 -43.72 -12.22
C GLN A 178 -2.20 -43.19 -10.97
N ASN A 179 -1.45 -42.59 -10.06
CA ASN A 179 -2.03 -41.90 -8.92
C ASN A 179 -2.74 -40.62 -9.37
N ILE A 180 -3.88 -40.33 -8.74
CA ILE A 180 -4.58 -39.06 -8.86
C ILE A 180 -4.08 -38.10 -7.78
N TYR A 181 -3.86 -36.85 -8.16
CA TYR A 181 -3.38 -35.81 -7.27
C TYR A 181 -4.39 -34.66 -7.27
N PHE A 182 -5.28 -34.64 -6.28
CA PHE A 182 -6.31 -33.63 -6.13
C PHE A 182 -6.30 -33.01 -4.73
N LEU A 183 -6.55 -31.71 -4.63
CA LEU A 183 -6.64 -30.96 -3.38
C LEU A 183 -7.98 -30.20 -3.30
N CYS A 184 -8.64 -30.32 -2.15
CA CYS A 184 -9.87 -29.58 -1.88
C CYS A 184 -9.59 -28.08 -1.71
N MET A 185 -10.51 -27.22 -2.17
CA MET A 185 -10.38 -25.78 -2.03
C MET A 185 -10.42 -25.31 -0.56
N ASP A 186 -11.20 -25.97 0.30
CA ASP A 186 -11.31 -25.61 1.72
C ASP A 186 -9.98 -25.91 2.47
N ASP A 187 -9.37 -27.06 2.18
CA ASP A 187 -8.04 -27.41 2.69
C ASP A 187 -6.98 -26.40 2.20
N LEU A 188 -7.06 -25.97 0.93
CA LEU A 188 -6.18 -24.93 0.39
C LEU A 188 -6.41 -23.58 1.11
N ALA A 189 -7.66 -23.22 1.40
CA ALA A 189 -7.98 -21.96 2.08
C ALA A 189 -7.29 -21.87 3.45
N GLU A 190 -7.38 -22.94 4.25
CA GLU A 190 -6.69 -23.04 5.54
C GLU A 190 -5.16 -22.92 5.39
N LEU A 191 -4.59 -23.56 4.35
CA LEU A 191 -3.15 -23.47 4.09
C LEU A 191 -2.73 -22.05 3.75
N LEU A 192 -3.47 -21.36 2.87
CA LEU A 192 -3.17 -19.98 2.49
C LEU A 192 -3.18 -19.05 3.69
N TYR A 193 -4.19 -19.18 4.56
CA TYR A 193 -4.27 -18.41 5.79
C TYR A 193 -2.99 -18.57 6.63
N LYS A 194 -2.57 -19.82 6.87
CA LYS A 194 -1.36 -20.16 7.65
C LYS A 194 -0.07 -19.66 7.00
N VAL A 195 0.05 -19.77 5.68
CA VAL A 195 1.24 -19.32 4.93
C VAL A 195 1.40 -17.80 4.99
N TYR A 196 0.29 -17.04 4.90
CA TYR A 196 0.34 -15.60 5.01
C TYR A 196 0.54 -15.09 6.44
N ASP A 197 0.02 -15.81 7.43
CA ASP A 197 0.23 -15.53 8.85
C ASP A 197 1.71 -15.72 9.23
N ASN A 198 2.30 -16.85 8.84
CA ASN A 198 3.72 -17.14 9.07
C ASN A 198 4.51 -17.20 7.75
N TRP A 199 4.96 -16.05 7.25
CA TRP A 199 5.75 -16.02 6.02
C TRP A 199 7.20 -16.50 6.25
N GLY A 200 7.40 -17.82 6.26
CA GLY A 200 8.68 -18.48 6.56
C GLY A 200 9.80 -18.23 5.54
N LYS A 201 10.99 -18.79 5.77
CA LYS A 201 12.19 -18.56 4.92
C LYS A 201 12.20 -19.36 3.61
N GLU A 202 11.52 -20.50 3.58
CA GLU A 202 11.50 -21.38 2.40
C GLU A 202 10.78 -20.73 1.22
N TYR A 203 11.42 -20.72 0.05
CA TYR A 203 10.84 -20.12 -1.16
C TYR A 203 9.82 -21.01 -1.85
N CYS A 204 10.02 -22.33 -1.77
CA CYS A 204 9.16 -23.33 -2.40
C CYS A 204 8.55 -24.23 -1.33
N LEU A 205 7.23 -24.39 -1.37
CA LEU A 205 6.48 -25.27 -0.48
C LEU A 205 5.79 -26.33 -1.33
N ASN A 206 5.86 -27.59 -0.93
CA ASN A 206 5.23 -28.70 -1.65
C ASN A 206 4.13 -29.30 -0.77
N VAL A 207 2.89 -29.30 -1.27
CA VAL A 207 1.79 -30.01 -0.61
C VAL A 207 1.93 -31.50 -0.89
N PRO A 208 1.95 -32.38 0.12
CA PRO A 208 2.08 -33.81 -0.10
C PRO A 208 0.76 -34.46 -0.54
N ASP A 209 0.86 -35.53 -1.33
CA ASP A 209 -0.25 -36.47 -1.51
C ASP A 209 -0.37 -37.37 -0.29
N CYS A 210 -1.53 -37.34 0.37
CA CYS A 210 -1.80 -38.13 1.58
C CYS A 210 -2.77 -39.29 1.34
N PHE A 211 -3.41 -39.37 0.17
CA PHE A 211 -4.51 -40.32 -0.06
C PHE A 211 -4.08 -41.52 -0.90
N GLY A 212 -3.10 -41.37 -1.80
CA GLY A 212 -2.53 -42.48 -2.58
C GLY A 212 -3.56 -43.22 -3.45
N GLN A 213 -4.54 -42.49 -3.99
CA GLN A 213 -5.63 -43.04 -4.81
C GLN A 213 -5.21 -43.14 -6.28
N SER A 214 -5.77 -44.10 -7.02
CA SER A 214 -5.45 -44.34 -8.43
C SER A 214 -6.60 -43.99 -9.39
N PHE A 215 -6.30 -43.88 -10.69
CA PHE A 215 -7.32 -43.75 -11.73
C PHE A 215 -8.28 -44.95 -11.81
N SER A 216 -7.83 -46.15 -11.42
CA SER A 216 -8.72 -47.31 -11.31
C SER A 216 -9.73 -47.16 -10.17
N ASP A 217 -9.35 -46.50 -9.07
CA ASP A 217 -10.28 -46.24 -7.97
C ASP A 217 -11.25 -45.12 -8.32
N LEU A 218 -10.78 -44.10 -9.05
CA LEU A 218 -11.63 -43.04 -9.59
C LEU A 218 -12.72 -43.60 -10.52
N GLU A 219 -12.37 -44.55 -11.40
CA GLU A 219 -13.36 -45.25 -12.24
C GLU A 219 -14.46 -45.90 -11.39
N LYS A 220 -14.09 -46.60 -10.31
CA LYS A 220 -15.06 -47.27 -9.43
C LYS A 220 -16.01 -46.26 -8.78
N GLU A 221 -15.52 -45.13 -8.32
CA GLU A 221 -16.36 -44.09 -7.70
C GLU A 221 -17.27 -43.36 -8.69
N ILE A 222 -16.78 -43.07 -9.89
CA ILE A 222 -17.61 -42.47 -10.96
C ILE A 222 -18.75 -43.42 -11.35
N ARG A 223 -18.47 -44.72 -11.51
CA ARG A 223 -19.49 -45.73 -11.83
C ARG A 223 -20.56 -45.89 -10.75
N LYS A 224 -20.21 -45.66 -9.48
CA LYS A 224 -21.19 -45.65 -8.38
C LYS A 224 -22.07 -44.41 -8.40
N THR A 225 -21.51 -43.27 -8.82
CA THR A 225 -22.16 -41.96 -8.72
C THR A 225 -23.06 -41.65 -9.91
N ILE A 226 -22.62 -41.94 -11.13
CA ILE A 226 -23.36 -41.59 -12.35
C ILE A 226 -24.39 -42.69 -12.66
N PRO A 227 -25.70 -42.38 -12.67
CA PRO A 227 -26.74 -43.36 -12.95
C PRO A 227 -26.77 -43.72 -14.45
N GLY A 228 -26.34 -44.93 -14.80
CA GLY A 228 -26.41 -45.43 -16.18
C GLY A 228 -25.32 -46.44 -16.51
N ARG A 229 -25.38 -47.04 -17.70
CA ARG A 229 -24.31 -47.91 -18.20
C ARG A 229 -23.26 -47.03 -18.86
N LEU A 230 -22.19 -46.75 -18.11
CA LEU A 230 -21.08 -45.93 -18.58
C LEU A 230 -19.97 -46.81 -19.16
N ASP A 231 -19.53 -46.54 -20.38
CA ASP A 231 -18.38 -47.21 -21.00
C ASP A 231 -17.10 -46.46 -20.64
N VAL A 232 -16.16 -47.09 -19.94
CA VAL A 232 -14.87 -46.46 -19.55
C VAL A 232 -13.77 -47.22 -20.25
N SER A 233 -12.90 -46.47 -20.93
CA SER A 233 -11.73 -47.03 -21.60
C SER A 233 -10.49 -46.20 -21.26
N TYR A 234 -9.33 -46.86 -21.25
CA TYR A 234 -8.04 -46.22 -21.03
C TYR A 234 -7.26 -46.21 -22.34
N GLN A 235 -6.69 -45.07 -22.73
CA GLN A 235 -5.79 -45.01 -23.88
C GLN A 235 -4.46 -45.71 -23.61
N ASN A 236 -4.06 -45.89 -22.34
CA ASN A 236 -2.78 -46.48 -21.94
C ASN A 236 -1.58 -45.86 -22.69
N SER A 237 -1.66 -44.55 -22.97
CA SER A 237 -0.67 -43.85 -23.80
C SER A 237 0.47 -43.23 -22.98
N GLY A 238 0.41 -43.28 -21.64
CA GLY A 238 1.27 -42.50 -20.75
C GLY A 238 2.24 -43.29 -19.86
N GLN A 239 3.41 -42.70 -19.61
CA GLN A 239 4.31 -43.09 -18.53
C GLN A 239 3.69 -42.79 -17.17
N ILE A 240 3.94 -43.63 -16.16
CA ILE A 240 3.44 -43.41 -14.81
C ILE A 240 4.30 -42.35 -14.11
N TYR A 241 3.71 -41.19 -13.84
CA TYR A 241 4.33 -40.09 -13.12
C TYR A 241 4.23 -40.28 -11.62
N LYS A 242 5.37 -40.19 -10.93
CA LYS A 242 5.45 -40.21 -9.47
C LYS A 242 5.94 -38.85 -8.98
N VAL A 243 5.24 -38.30 -8.01
CA VAL A 243 5.66 -37.10 -7.26
C VAL A 243 6.80 -37.47 -6.32
N GLN A 244 7.73 -36.55 -6.09
CA GLN A 244 8.79 -36.73 -5.09
C GLN A 244 8.21 -36.96 -3.67
N PRO A 245 8.95 -37.63 -2.78
CA PRO A 245 8.50 -37.84 -1.39
C PRO A 245 8.25 -36.52 -0.65
N ASP A 246 7.31 -36.54 0.30
CA ASP A 246 6.97 -35.42 1.18
C ASP A 246 8.22 -34.88 1.90
N ASP A 247 8.46 -33.58 1.77
CA ASP A 247 9.55 -32.86 2.46
C ASP A 247 9.22 -32.54 3.92
N GLN A 248 7.97 -32.77 4.34
CA GLN A 248 7.41 -32.53 5.66
C GLN A 248 7.46 -31.06 6.13
N ILE A 249 7.86 -30.12 5.27
CA ILE A 249 8.01 -28.69 5.62
C ILE A 249 6.65 -28.11 6.00
N ILE A 250 5.62 -28.34 5.18
CA ILE A 250 4.28 -27.81 5.44
C ILE A 250 3.71 -28.32 6.77
N ARG A 251 3.96 -29.60 7.08
CA ARG A 251 3.49 -30.23 8.30
C ARG A 251 4.16 -29.65 9.55
N TYR A 252 5.48 -29.46 9.54
CA TYR A 252 6.20 -28.97 10.72
C TYR A 252 6.14 -27.45 10.90
N GLU A 253 6.24 -26.68 9.82
CA GLU A 253 6.26 -25.21 9.91
C GLU A 253 4.86 -24.59 10.07
N TYR A 254 3.84 -25.20 9.45
CA TYR A 254 2.48 -24.63 9.39
C TYR A 254 1.44 -25.51 10.10
N GLY A 255 1.80 -26.72 10.56
CA GLY A 255 0.86 -27.61 11.25
C GLY A 255 -0.34 -27.95 10.35
N TRP A 256 -0.11 -28.17 9.07
CA TRP A 256 -1.15 -28.39 8.08
C TRP A 256 -0.93 -29.71 7.30
N PHE A 257 -2.03 -30.37 6.96
CA PHE A 257 -2.09 -31.53 6.08
C PHE A 257 -3.49 -31.59 5.43
N PRO A 258 -3.62 -32.14 4.20
CA PRO A 258 -4.92 -32.26 3.54
C PRO A 258 -5.81 -33.26 4.28
N LYS A 259 -7.09 -32.90 4.46
CA LYS A 259 -8.07 -33.65 5.25
C LYS A 259 -9.15 -34.27 4.37
N ILE A 260 -9.54 -33.59 3.29
CA ILE A 260 -10.69 -33.95 2.46
C ILE A 260 -10.20 -34.67 1.20
N SER A 261 -10.70 -35.89 0.99
CA SER A 261 -10.44 -36.66 -0.23
C SER A 261 -11.44 -36.29 -1.33
N VAL A 262 -10.96 -36.19 -2.56
CA VAL A 262 -11.82 -35.93 -3.74
C VAL A 262 -12.96 -36.94 -3.90
N PHE A 263 -12.77 -38.20 -3.47
CA PHE A 263 -13.81 -39.23 -3.58
C PHE A 263 -15.03 -38.98 -2.67
N GLU A 264 -14.85 -38.28 -1.55
CA GLU A 264 -15.97 -37.92 -0.67
C GLU A 264 -16.90 -36.88 -1.32
N ASP A 265 -16.33 -36.02 -2.18
CA ASP A 265 -17.04 -34.91 -2.81
C ASP A 265 -17.68 -35.26 -4.16
N ILE A 266 -17.22 -36.31 -4.86
CA ILE A 266 -17.73 -36.71 -6.19
C ILE A 266 -19.27 -36.80 -6.26
N PRO A 267 -19.97 -37.44 -5.29
CA PRO A 267 -21.43 -37.52 -5.34
C PRO A 267 -22.13 -36.16 -5.23
N GLY A 268 -21.63 -35.27 -4.37
CA GLY A 268 -22.17 -33.92 -4.20
C GLY A 268 -21.93 -33.05 -5.44
N MET A 269 -20.71 -33.12 -5.97
CA MET A 269 -20.28 -32.45 -7.19
C MET A 269 -21.18 -32.78 -8.40
N TYR A 270 -21.45 -34.07 -8.64
CA TYR A 270 -22.31 -34.47 -9.76
C TYR A 270 -23.75 -33.94 -9.64
N GLN A 271 -24.31 -33.88 -8.43
CA GLN A 271 -25.65 -33.31 -8.20
C GLN A 271 -25.69 -31.80 -8.50
N GLU A 272 -24.61 -31.07 -8.20
CA GLU A 272 -24.50 -29.65 -8.46
C GLU A 272 -24.39 -29.35 -9.96
N TYR A 273 -23.56 -30.12 -10.68
CA TYR A 273 -23.45 -30.05 -12.14
C TYR A 273 -24.82 -30.18 -12.83
N LYS A 274 -25.61 -31.16 -12.42
CA LYS A 274 -26.93 -31.44 -13.03
C LYS A 274 -27.90 -30.26 -12.91
N LYS A 275 -27.85 -29.51 -11.81
CA LYS A 275 -28.72 -28.34 -11.60
C LYS A 275 -28.40 -27.19 -12.56
N LEU A 276 -27.15 -27.06 -13.02
CA LEU A 276 -26.69 -25.96 -13.86
C LEU A 276 -26.93 -26.21 -15.36
N SER A 277 -26.76 -27.45 -15.80
CA SER A 277 -26.82 -27.85 -17.23
C SER A 277 -28.19 -27.62 -17.89
N ASP A 278 -29.28 -27.69 -17.13
CA ASP A 278 -30.65 -27.61 -17.69
C ASP A 278 -31.09 -26.21 -18.18
N SER A 279 -30.23 -25.17 -18.13
CA SER A 279 -30.65 -23.76 -18.25
C SER A 279 -30.33 -22.98 -19.54
N ASP A 280 -29.44 -23.41 -20.46
CA ASP A 280 -28.73 -22.42 -21.31
C ASP A 280 -28.48 -22.74 -22.82
N SER A 281 -29.49 -23.15 -23.63
CA SER A 281 -29.28 -23.40 -25.09
C SER A 281 -30.03 -22.47 -26.06
N GLY A 282 -29.32 -21.75 -26.96
CA GLY A 282 -29.95 -20.91 -28.01
C GLY A 282 -29.03 -20.39 -29.15
N HIS A 283 -29.18 -20.96 -30.36
CA HIS A 283 -28.35 -20.81 -31.58
C HIS A 283 -28.52 -19.53 -32.47
N PHE A 284 -29.00 -18.37 -31.97
CA PHE A 284 -29.49 -17.26 -32.84
C PHE A 284 -28.56 -16.03 -33.07
N ALA A 285 -27.23 -16.17 -32.95
CA ALA A 285 -26.34 -14.98 -33.00
C ALA A 285 -25.93 -14.51 -34.41
N ASN A 286 -25.85 -15.39 -35.41
CA ASN A 286 -25.11 -15.08 -36.65
C ASN A 286 -25.89 -14.36 -37.76
N ILE A 287 -27.22 -14.37 -37.75
CA ILE A 287 -28.04 -13.80 -38.84
C ILE A 287 -28.12 -12.25 -38.75
N ARG A 288 -27.84 -11.69 -37.57
CA ARG A 288 -28.07 -10.28 -37.24
C ARG A 288 -27.11 -9.29 -37.92
N ASN A 289 -25.92 -9.74 -38.34
CA ASN A 289 -24.83 -8.84 -38.74
C ASN A 289 -24.84 -8.43 -40.22
N TRP A 290 -25.64 -9.05 -41.07
CA TRP A 290 -25.66 -8.77 -42.51
C TRP A 290 -26.72 -7.73 -42.92
N ILE A 291 -27.85 -7.68 -42.19
CA ILE A 291 -29.02 -6.82 -42.49
C ILE A 291 -28.76 -5.33 -42.16
N SER A 292 -27.72 -5.00 -41.39
CA SER A 292 -27.55 -3.66 -40.80
C SER A 292 -26.95 -2.58 -41.71
N LYS A 293 -26.48 -2.90 -42.93
CA LYS A 293 -25.61 -1.98 -43.69
C LYS A 293 -26.27 -1.08 -44.74
N ASN A 294 -27.47 -1.36 -45.27
CA ASN A 294 -28.13 -0.50 -46.27
C ASN A 294 -29.65 -0.40 -46.04
N THR A 295 -30.06 0.35 -45.02
CA THR A 295 -31.43 0.32 -44.49
C THR A 295 -32.48 0.96 -45.40
N LEU A 296 -32.23 2.16 -45.94
CA LEU A 296 -33.28 2.92 -46.65
C LEU A 296 -33.76 2.29 -47.98
N LEU A 297 -32.83 1.77 -48.79
CA LEU A 297 -33.17 1.13 -50.09
C LEU A 297 -33.81 -0.24 -49.89
N VAL A 298 -33.39 -1.00 -48.87
CA VAL A 298 -34.00 -2.29 -48.52
C VAL A 298 -35.44 -2.08 -48.07
N HIS A 299 -35.72 -1.06 -47.25
CA HIS A 299 -37.09 -0.82 -46.73
C HIS A 299 -38.08 -0.42 -47.83
N ILE A 300 -37.66 0.34 -48.85
CA ILE A 300 -38.52 0.70 -49.99
C ILE A 300 -38.78 -0.51 -50.89
N LEU A 301 -37.74 -1.31 -51.17
CA LEU A 301 -37.88 -2.54 -51.95
C LEU A 301 -38.72 -3.58 -51.23
N GLU A 302 -38.62 -3.67 -49.91
CA GLU A 302 -39.39 -4.60 -49.08
C GLU A 302 -40.86 -4.19 -48.96
N LEU A 303 -41.16 -2.88 -48.92
CA LEU A 303 -42.53 -2.39 -48.97
C LEU A 303 -43.20 -2.74 -50.31
N LEU A 304 -42.49 -2.55 -51.43
CA LEU A 304 -43.00 -2.88 -52.76
C LEU A 304 -43.10 -4.38 -53.01
N SER A 305 -42.11 -5.17 -52.60
CA SER A 305 -42.13 -6.63 -52.74
C SER A 305 -43.18 -7.26 -51.83
N GLY A 306 -43.31 -6.77 -50.59
CA GLY A 306 -44.34 -7.17 -49.65
C GLY A 306 -45.74 -6.90 -50.19
N PHE A 307 -45.97 -5.72 -50.77
CA PHE A 307 -47.24 -5.40 -51.43
C PHE A 307 -47.57 -6.37 -52.57
N ILE A 308 -46.61 -6.67 -53.46
CA ILE A 308 -46.81 -7.62 -54.56
C ILE A 308 -47.11 -9.04 -54.04
N LEU A 309 -46.39 -9.48 -53.00
CA LEU A 309 -46.57 -10.79 -52.38
C LEU A 309 -47.96 -10.91 -51.73
N PHE A 310 -48.36 -9.91 -50.94
CA PHE A 310 -49.66 -9.91 -50.25
C PHE A 310 -50.83 -9.75 -51.23
N GLU A 311 -50.67 -8.99 -52.31
CA GLU A 311 -51.64 -8.93 -53.40
C GLU A 311 -51.79 -10.27 -54.12
N PHE A 312 -50.68 -10.97 -54.37
CA PHE A 312 -50.70 -12.32 -54.94
C PHE A 312 -51.38 -13.33 -54.01
N LEU A 313 -51.03 -13.31 -52.72
CA LEU A 313 -51.66 -14.15 -51.69
C LEU A 313 -53.15 -13.85 -51.59
N ASN A 314 -53.57 -12.59 -51.61
CA ASN A 314 -54.97 -12.20 -51.60
C ASN A 314 -55.75 -12.82 -52.78
N ARG A 315 -55.20 -12.79 -53.99
CA ARG A 315 -55.83 -13.37 -55.18
C ARG A 315 -55.88 -14.90 -55.11
N TYR A 316 -54.80 -15.53 -54.65
CA TYR A 316 -54.73 -16.99 -54.52
C TYR A 316 -55.73 -17.49 -53.46
N THR A 317 -55.72 -16.85 -52.30
CA THR A 317 -56.53 -17.20 -51.13
C THR A 317 -58.02 -16.88 -51.31
N GLY A 318 -58.37 -15.89 -52.14
CA GLY A 318 -59.77 -15.58 -52.53
C GLY A 318 -60.50 -16.72 -53.25
N THR A 319 -59.79 -17.76 -53.69
CA THR A 319 -60.34 -18.96 -54.32
C THR A 319 -60.95 -19.94 -53.30
N TYR A 320 -60.54 -19.88 -52.03
CA TYR A 320 -61.00 -20.79 -50.97
C TYR A 320 -61.94 -20.07 -49.99
N ALA A 321 -63.18 -20.57 -49.84
CA ALA A 321 -64.23 -19.93 -49.04
C ALA A 321 -63.89 -19.72 -47.55
N GLN A 322 -62.99 -20.54 -46.98
CA GLN A 322 -62.59 -20.46 -45.57
C GLN A 322 -61.69 -19.26 -45.26
N PHE A 323 -60.95 -18.75 -46.24
CA PHE A 323 -60.02 -17.64 -46.02
C PHE A 323 -60.58 -16.27 -46.41
N LYS A 324 -61.80 -16.23 -46.95
CA LYS A 324 -62.49 -14.98 -47.29
C LYS A 324 -62.86 -14.13 -46.05
N MET A 325 -62.74 -14.69 -44.85
CA MET A 325 -62.97 -14.01 -43.57
C MET A 325 -61.72 -13.32 -42.98
N ILE A 326 -60.51 -13.61 -43.50
CA ILE A 326 -59.26 -13.04 -42.99
C ILE A 326 -58.82 -11.89 -43.90
N ASP A 327 -58.70 -10.69 -43.34
CA ASP A 327 -58.20 -9.53 -44.07
C ASP A 327 -56.66 -9.49 -44.06
N LEU A 328 -56.05 -10.09 -45.09
CA LEU A 328 -54.59 -10.10 -45.24
C LEU A 328 -54.02 -8.70 -45.54
N ARG A 329 -54.82 -7.75 -46.04
CA ARG A 329 -54.37 -6.36 -46.26
C ARG A 329 -54.11 -5.65 -44.93
N LEU A 330 -55.01 -5.86 -43.96
CA LEU A 330 -54.81 -5.35 -42.60
C LEU A 330 -53.53 -5.93 -41.97
N VAL A 331 -53.28 -7.23 -42.17
CA VAL A 331 -52.06 -7.90 -41.66
C VAL A 331 -50.80 -7.26 -42.24
N PHE A 332 -50.79 -6.97 -43.54
CA PHE A 332 -49.66 -6.29 -44.18
C PHE A 332 -49.41 -4.89 -43.59
N ILE A 333 -50.48 -4.10 -43.38
CA ILE A 333 -50.36 -2.76 -42.79
C ILE A 333 -49.82 -2.81 -41.36
N VAL A 334 -50.31 -3.74 -40.54
CA VAL A 334 -49.83 -3.94 -39.17
C VAL A 334 -48.35 -4.33 -39.17
N PHE A 335 -47.95 -5.22 -40.08
CA PHE A 335 -46.57 -5.66 -40.23
C PHE A 335 -45.64 -4.49 -40.59
N MET A 336 -46.01 -3.71 -41.61
CA MET A 336 -45.21 -2.56 -42.06
C MET A 336 -45.18 -1.42 -41.03
N GLY A 337 -46.30 -1.14 -40.36
CA GLY A 337 -46.36 -0.13 -39.31
C GLY A 337 -45.53 -0.50 -38.08
N SER A 338 -45.54 -1.77 -37.68
CA SER A 338 -44.77 -2.27 -36.52
C SER A 338 -43.26 -2.27 -36.78
N LEU A 339 -42.84 -2.70 -37.97
CA LEU A 339 -41.42 -2.82 -38.31
C LEU A 339 -40.79 -1.47 -38.66
N TYR A 340 -41.44 -0.73 -39.56
CA TYR A 340 -40.87 0.43 -40.24
C TYR A 340 -41.38 1.78 -39.72
N GLY A 341 -42.41 1.77 -38.87
CA GLY A 341 -42.95 2.97 -38.22
C GLY A 341 -44.01 3.70 -39.04
N ILE A 342 -44.38 4.89 -38.57
CA ILE A 342 -45.60 5.58 -39.02
C ILE A 342 -45.64 5.92 -40.51
N ASN A 343 -44.52 6.37 -41.09
CA ASN A 343 -44.44 6.73 -42.51
C ASN A 343 -44.74 5.53 -43.42
N TYR A 344 -44.23 4.35 -43.06
CA TYR A 344 -44.39 3.13 -43.86
C TYR A 344 -45.71 2.42 -43.56
N GLY A 345 -46.22 2.47 -42.34
CA GLY A 345 -47.57 2.00 -42.01
C GLY A 345 -48.65 2.79 -42.76
N ILE A 346 -48.52 4.11 -42.83
CA ILE A 346 -49.42 4.97 -43.62
C ILE A 346 -49.24 4.71 -45.12
N SER A 347 -48.01 4.57 -45.60
CA SER A 347 -47.75 4.27 -47.01
C SER A 347 -48.33 2.91 -47.44
N ALA A 348 -48.22 1.89 -46.58
CA ALA A 348 -48.86 0.59 -46.79
C ALA A 348 -50.40 0.70 -46.81
N ALA A 349 -50.98 1.48 -45.90
CA ALA A 349 -52.43 1.74 -45.90
C ALA A 349 -52.91 2.42 -47.19
N VAL A 350 -52.12 3.35 -47.76
CA VAL A 350 -52.42 3.99 -49.05
C VAL A 350 -52.36 2.97 -50.20
N LEU A 351 -51.33 2.11 -50.25
CA LEU A 351 -51.22 1.08 -51.29
C LEU A 351 -52.36 0.05 -51.21
N GLU A 352 -52.70 -0.38 -50.00
CA GLU A 352 -53.79 -1.34 -49.79
C GLU A 352 -55.17 -0.73 -50.04
N THR A 353 -55.34 0.57 -49.79
CA THR A 353 -56.54 1.33 -50.19
C THR A 353 -56.70 1.32 -51.71
N CYS A 354 -55.63 1.54 -52.47
CA CYS A 354 -55.63 1.44 -53.93
C CYS A 354 -55.93 0.01 -54.41
N SER A 355 -55.37 -1.02 -53.75
CA SER A 355 -55.68 -2.44 -54.03
C SER A 355 -57.16 -2.76 -53.77
N LEU A 356 -57.72 -2.29 -52.66
CA LEU A 356 -59.13 -2.50 -52.30
C LEU A 356 -60.08 -1.85 -53.31
N ILE A 357 -59.79 -0.61 -53.75
CA ILE A 357 -60.55 0.05 -54.81
C ILE A 357 -60.47 -0.73 -56.13
N ALA A 358 -59.31 -1.30 -56.47
CA ALA A 358 -59.15 -2.11 -57.67
C ALA A 358 -59.96 -3.42 -57.61
N ALA A 359 -60.02 -4.07 -56.44
CA ALA A 359 -60.84 -5.26 -56.22
C ALA A 359 -62.34 -4.95 -56.37
N TYR A 360 -62.84 -3.85 -55.77
CA TYR A 360 -64.25 -3.45 -55.94
C TYR A 360 -64.63 -3.14 -57.39
N ARG A 361 -63.70 -2.60 -58.19
CA ARG A 361 -63.94 -2.42 -59.63
C ARG A 361 -64.03 -3.75 -60.39
N GLN A 362 -63.24 -4.75 -60.02
CA GLN A 362 -63.33 -6.08 -60.63
C GLN A 362 -64.66 -6.78 -60.30
N GLU A 363 -65.25 -6.46 -59.16
CA GLU A 363 -66.58 -6.92 -58.75
C GLU A 363 -67.75 -6.09 -59.34
N ASN A 364 -67.47 -5.19 -60.30
CA ASN A 364 -68.43 -4.29 -60.96
C ASN A 364 -69.22 -3.37 -60.00
N VAL A 365 -68.67 -3.06 -58.82
CA VAL A 365 -69.26 -2.10 -57.90
C VAL A 365 -69.01 -0.68 -58.40
N ASN A 366 -70.06 0.11 -58.54
CA ASN A 366 -69.94 1.50 -58.98
C ASN A 366 -69.25 2.35 -57.88
N ILE A 367 -68.40 3.29 -58.28
CA ILE A 367 -67.66 4.17 -57.35
C ILE A 367 -68.61 4.93 -56.41
N TYR A 368 -69.82 5.25 -56.86
CA TYR A 368 -70.83 5.88 -56.02
C TYR A 368 -71.30 4.92 -54.90
N THR A 369 -71.56 3.66 -55.20
CA THR A 369 -72.00 2.66 -54.20
C THR A 369 -70.92 2.39 -53.15
N LEU A 370 -69.64 2.51 -53.51
CA LEU A 370 -68.51 2.35 -52.59
C LEU A 370 -68.53 3.36 -51.42
N PHE A 371 -68.95 4.60 -51.68
CA PHE A 371 -68.97 5.67 -50.68
C PHE A 371 -70.34 5.91 -50.03
N TYR A 372 -71.44 5.41 -50.63
CA TYR A 372 -72.78 5.54 -50.05
C TYR A 372 -73.13 4.43 -49.05
N GLU A 373 -72.66 3.19 -49.25
CA GLU A 373 -72.90 2.09 -48.32
C GLU A 373 -71.89 2.09 -47.17
N ALA A 374 -72.39 2.14 -45.93
CA ALA A 374 -71.57 2.20 -44.72
C ALA A 374 -70.59 1.03 -44.57
N SER A 375 -70.97 -0.18 -45.03
CA SER A 375 -70.13 -1.38 -44.98
C SER A 375 -68.85 -1.28 -45.82
N ASN A 376 -68.88 -0.49 -46.90
CA ASN A 376 -67.82 -0.48 -47.90
C ASN A 376 -66.69 0.49 -47.54
N TRP A 377 -66.92 1.49 -46.69
CA TRP A 377 -65.88 2.46 -46.30
C TRP A 377 -65.24 2.23 -44.93
N ILE A 378 -65.84 1.40 -44.07
CA ILE A 378 -65.29 1.03 -42.76
C ILE A 378 -63.85 0.46 -42.85
N PRO A 379 -63.51 -0.44 -43.81
CA PRO A 379 -62.15 -1.00 -43.91
C PRO A 379 -61.06 0.05 -44.14
N PHE A 380 -61.34 1.10 -44.92
CA PHE A 380 -60.36 2.16 -45.18
C PHE A 380 -59.96 2.88 -43.87
N ILE A 381 -60.91 3.17 -43.00
CA ILE A 381 -60.62 3.82 -41.71
C ILE A 381 -59.78 2.90 -40.82
N PHE A 382 -60.12 1.62 -40.75
CA PHE A 382 -59.36 0.65 -39.97
C PHE A 382 -57.92 0.50 -40.48
N TYR A 383 -57.70 0.55 -41.79
CA TYR A 383 -56.36 0.50 -42.40
C TYR A 383 -55.49 1.67 -41.94
N PHE A 384 -56.00 2.90 -42.02
CA PHE A 384 -55.25 4.08 -41.57
C PHE A 384 -55.07 4.12 -40.05
N ALA A 385 -56.08 3.72 -39.27
CA ALA A 385 -55.99 3.67 -37.81
C ALA A 385 -54.96 2.63 -37.34
N ALA A 386 -54.98 1.43 -37.90
CA ALA A 386 -54.01 0.38 -37.57
C ALA A 386 -52.58 0.78 -37.94
N GLY A 387 -52.38 1.34 -39.15
CA GLY A 387 -51.08 1.85 -39.58
C GLY A 387 -50.54 2.96 -38.68
N ALA A 388 -51.41 3.88 -38.24
CA ALA A 388 -51.04 4.97 -37.34
C ALA A 388 -50.71 4.49 -35.91
N VAL A 389 -51.53 3.61 -35.33
CA VAL A 389 -51.33 3.09 -33.96
C VAL A 389 -50.05 2.25 -33.89
N CYS A 390 -49.86 1.29 -34.80
CA CYS A 390 -48.66 0.47 -34.85
C CYS A 390 -47.41 1.33 -35.12
N GLY A 391 -47.53 2.31 -36.02
CA GLY A 391 -46.46 3.26 -36.33
C GLY A 391 -46.08 4.14 -35.15
N TYR A 392 -47.06 4.61 -34.36
CA TYR A 392 -46.84 5.41 -33.16
C TYR A 392 -46.13 4.61 -32.06
N ILE A 393 -46.54 3.36 -31.82
CA ILE A 393 -45.87 2.47 -30.86
C ILE A 393 -44.39 2.31 -31.22
N ARG A 394 -44.09 2.11 -32.51
CA ARG A 394 -42.72 2.02 -33.00
C ARG A 394 -41.93 3.32 -32.80
N LEU A 395 -42.54 4.47 -33.06
CA LEU A 395 -41.92 5.79 -32.84
C LEU A 395 -41.57 5.99 -31.37
N LYS A 396 -42.53 5.73 -30.47
CA LYS A 396 -42.32 5.83 -29.02
C LYS A 396 -41.17 4.94 -28.55
N ASN A 397 -41.17 3.67 -28.98
CA ASN A 397 -40.09 2.74 -28.63
C ASN A 397 -38.70 3.24 -29.13
N LYS A 398 -38.65 3.92 -30.28
CA LYS A 398 -37.41 4.49 -30.81
C LYS A 398 -36.93 5.69 -29.97
N GLU A 399 -37.84 6.57 -29.58
CA GLU A 399 -37.55 7.70 -28.69
C GLU A 399 -37.06 7.21 -27.32
N ASP A 400 -37.69 6.17 -26.76
CA ASP A 400 -37.27 5.56 -25.50
C ASP A 400 -35.84 4.99 -25.60
N ILE A 401 -35.49 4.33 -26.71
CA ILE A 401 -34.12 3.86 -26.96
C ILE A 401 -33.14 5.04 -27.04
N GLU A 402 -33.49 6.11 -27.75
CA GLU A 402 -32.63 7.29 -27.85
C GLU A 402 -32.44 7.96 -26.48
N PHE A 403 -33.49 8.04 -25.67
CA PHE A 403 -33.42 8.54 -24.31
C PHE A 403 -32.48 7.69 -23.44
N VAL A 404 -32.66 6.37 -23.43
CA VAL A 404 -31.82 5.43 -22.67
C VAL A 404 -30.35 5.49 -23.12
N THR A 405 -30.08 5.69 -24.42
CA THR A 405 -28.70 5.83 -24.91
C THR A 405 -28.05 7.15 -24.47
N LYS A 406 -28.80 8.26 -24.47
CA LYS A 406 -28.33 9.54 -23.92
C LYS A 406 -28.04 9.43 -22.43
N GLU A 407 -28.93 8.77 -21.68
CA GLU A 407 -28.73 8.54 -20.25
C GLU A 407 -27.49 7.70 -19.96
N ASN A 408 -27.28 6.61 -20.72
CA ASN A 408 -26.06 5.81 -20.64
C ASN A 408 -24.79 6.62 -20.92
N ARG A 409 -24.82 7.52 -21.90
CA ARG A 409 -23.68 8.41 -22.19
C ARG A 409 -23.39 9.32 -20.99
N LEU A 410 -24.41 9.91 -20.40
CA LEU A 410 -24.26 10.77 -19.22
C LEU A 410 -23.75 9.99 -18.00
N ILE A 411 -24.19 8.75 -17.81
CA ILE A 411 -23.65 7.86 -16.76
C ILE A 411 -22.16 7.58 -17.00
N LYS A 412 -21.74 7.34 -18.26
CA LYS A 412 -20.32 7.17 -18.60
C LYS A 412 -19.50 8.41 -18.31
N GLU A 413 -19.98 9.59 -18.69
CA GLU A 413 -19.31 10.87 -18.40
C GLU A 413 -19.15 11.09 -16.89
N LYS A 414 -20.21 10.83 -16.11
CA LYS A 414 -20.15 10.85 -14.64
C LYS A 414 -19.18 9.82 -14.06
N PHE A 415 -19.12 8.63 -14.66
CA PHE A 415 -18.19 7.58 -14.25
C PHE A 415 -16.73 8.02 -14.42
N PHE A 416 -16.39 8.59 -15.58
CA PHE A 416 -15.03 9.10 -15.82
C PHE A 416 -14.65 10.23 -14.87
N PHE A 417 -15.57 11.18 -14.63
CA PHE A 417 -15.35 12.24 -13.65
C PHE A 417 -15.11 11.70 -12.24
N MET A 418 -15.89 10.70 -11.82
CA MET A 418 -15.72 10.05 -10.52
C MET A 418 -14.38 9.31 -10.42
N GLN A 419 -13.94 8.67 -11.51
CA GLN A 419 -12.64 7.99 -11.58
C GLN A 419 -11.48 8.98 -11.43
N GLU A 420 -11.57 10.15 -12.07
CA GLU A 420 -10.58 11.23 -11.94
C GLU A 420 -10.45 11.71 -10.48
N MET A 421 -11.57 12.05 -9.83
CA MET A 421 -11.54 12.46 -8.41
C MET A 421 -10.98 11.37 -7.49
N TYR A 422 -11.25 10.10 -7.80
CA TYR A 422 -10.76 8.98 -7.00
C TYR A 422 -9.23 8.83 -7.12
N GLN A 423 -8.67 9.03 -8.31
CA GLN A 423 -7.22 9.06 -8.51
C GLN A 423 -6.54 10.20 -7.75
N GLU A 424 -7.13 11.40 -7.75
CA GLU A 424 -6.65 12.52 -6.94
C GLU A 424 -6.65 12.17 -5.44
N THR A 425 -7.74 11.59 -4.96
CA THR A 425 -7.87 11.19 -3.54
C THR A 425 -6.82 10.15 -3.13
N LEU A 426 -6.47 9.22 -4.01
CA LEU A 426 -5.42 8.24 -3.75
C LEU A 426 -4.02 8.86 -3.69
N GLN A 427 -3.75 9.85 -4.54
CA GLN A 427 -2.49 10.60 -4.48
C GLN A 427 -2.37 11.34 -3.15
N ASP A 428 -3.43 11.99 -2.70
CA ASP A 428 -3.49 12.64 -1.39
C ASP A 428 -3.26 11.64 -0.25
N LYS A 429 -3.94 10.49 -0.27
CA LYS A 429 -3.76 9.40 0.72
C LYS A 429 -2.30 8.96 0.79
N ARG A 430 -1.64 8.74 -0.35
CA ARG A 430 -0.21 8.36 -0.43
C ARG A 430 0.69 9.43 0.18
N GLN A 431 0.43 10.69 -0.14
CA GLN A 431 1.19 11.81 0.39
C GLN A 431 1.06 11.87 1.92
N TYR A 432 -0.15 11.75 2.46
CA TYR A 432 -0.36 11.70 3.91
C TYR A 432 0.30 10.48 4.57
N LYS A 433 0.18 9.28 3.98
CA LYS A 433 0.83 8.06 4.48
C LYS A 433 2.36 8.24 4.55
N LYS A 434 2.98 8.84 3.53
CA LYS A 434 4.42 9.13 3.52
C LYS A 434 4.82 10.14 4.59
N GLN A 435 4.03 11.19 4.80
CA GLN A 435 4.25 12.16 5.87
C GLN A 435 4.15 11.51 7.26
N ILE A 436 3.17 10.62 7.46
CA ILE A 436 2.98 9.89 8.73
C ILE A 436 4.12 8.88 8.97
N LEU A 437 4.48 8.06 7.99
CA LEU A 437 5.59 7.10 8.10
C LEU A 437 6.94 7.79 8.35
N GLY A 438 7.20 8.90 7.66
CA GLY A 438 8.38 9.73 7.88
C GLY A 438 8.50 10.25 9.31
N SER A 439 7.35 10.51 9.97
CA SER A 439 7.32 10.90 11.40
C SER A 439 7.50 9.74 12.38
N ARG A 440 7.22 8.50 11.96
CA ARG A 440 7.28 7.30 12.81
C ARG A 440 8.71 6.73 12.95
N ASP A 441 9.50 6.79 11.87
CA ASP A 441 10.90 6.34 11.84
C ASP A 441 11.81 7.24 12.71
N SER A 442 11.39 8.49 12.95
CA SER A 442 12.06 9.42 13.87
C SER A 442 12.15 8.86 15.30
N PHE A 443 11.09 8.20 15.80
CA PHE A 443 11.07 7.69 17.18
C PHE A 443 12.01 6.50 17.41
N GLY A 444 12.17 5.62 16.41
CA GLY A 444 13.13 4.52 16.47
C GLY A 444 14.57 5.04 16.53
N LYS A 445 14.91 6.01 15.68
CA LYS A 445 16.22 6.70 15.71
C LYS A 445 16.45 7.44 17.02
N ILE A 446 15.44 8.18 17.51
CA ILE A 446 15.50 8.88 18.80
C ILE A 446 15.89 7.90 19.91
N PHE A 447 15.19 6.76 20.03
CA PHE A 447 15.44 5.79 21.09
C PHE A 447 16.83 5.14 21.01
N ASP A 448 17.26 4.73 19.81
CA ASP A 448 18.59 4.13 19.61
C ASP A 448 19.73 5.10 19.92
N ILE A 449 19.52 6.39 19.68
CA ILE A 449 20.47 7.45 19.97
C ILE A 449 20.50 7.78 21.47
N THR A 450 19.35 7.86 22.15
CA THR A 450 19.30 8.02 23.62
C THR A 450 20.05 6.91 24.35
N ARG A 451 19.87 5.65 23.91
CA ARG A 451 20.62 4.51 24.49
C ARG A 451 22.14 4.66 24.33
N LYS A 452 22.61 5.33 23.27
CA LYS A 452 24.05 5.60 23.10
C LYS A 452 24.54 6.64 24.12
N LEU A 453 23.73 7.65 24.45
CA LEU A 453 24.08 8.67 25.45
C LEU A 453 24.28 8.05 26.84
N ASP A 454 23.54 7.00 27.19
CA ASP A 454 23.70 6.30 28.48
C ASP A 454 25.08 5.66 28.68
N VAL A 455 25.77 5.27 27.59
CA VAL A 455 27.08 4.59 27.63
C VAL A 455 28.26 5.57 27.55
N ILE A 456 28.01 6.85 27.24
CA ILE A 456 29.07 7.84 27.00
C ILE A 456 29.67 8.35 28.31
N GLN A 457 30.99 8.57 28.29
CA GLN A 457 31.72 9.18 29.40
C GLN A 457 31.14 10.57 29.74
N PRO A 458 30.91 10.90 31.03
CA PRO A 458 30.28 12.15 31.46
C PRO A 458 30.84 13.43 30.80
N GLN A 459 32.16 13.46 30.56
CA GLN A 459 32.89 14.58 29.97
C GLN A 459 32.50 14.90 28.51
N LYS A 460 31.99 13.92 27.75
CA LYS A 460 31.60 14.07 26.33
C LYS A 460 30.10 14.25 26.13
N LEU A 461 29.32 14.14 27.21
CA LEU A 461 27.88 13.98 27.13
C LEU A 461 27.15 15.26 26.67
N PHE A 462 27.63 16.44 27.08
CA PHE A 462 27.08 17.71 26.59
C PHE A 462 27.24 17.91 25.08
N MET A 463 28.42 17.55 24.55
CA MET A 463 28.70 17.64 23.12
C MET A 463 27.83 16.70 22.32
N GLU A 464 27.75 15.44 22.76
CA GLU A 464 26.97 14.45 22.03
C GLU A 464 25.48 14.77 22.12
N THR A 465 25.01 15.27 23.28
CA THR A 465 23.62 15.71 23.42
C THR A 465 23.28 16.79 22.41
N ILE A 466 24.11 17.84 22.27
CA ILE A 466 23.89 18.88 21.25
C ILE A 466 23.78 18.26 19.85
N ARG A 467 24.71 17.39 19.43
CA ARG A 467 24.65 16.73 18.11
C ARG A 467 23.36 15.95 17.89
N VAL A 468 22.93 15.21 18.90
CA VAL A 468 21.67 14.45 18.88
C VAL A 468 20.47 15.39 18.74
N MET A 469 20.45 16.49 19.50
CA MET A 469 19.39 17.48 19.37
C MET A 469 19.41 18.12 17.98
N GLU A 470 20.59 18.46 17.44
CA GLU A 470 20.75 19.05 16.10
C GLU A 470 20.23 18.12 15.00
N ASP A 471 20.60 16.84 15.05
CA ASP A 471 20.20 15.83 14.06
C ASP A 471 18.69 15.57 14.06
N ILE A 472 18.06 15.49 15.24
CA ILE A 472 16.63 15.16 15.35
C ILE A 472 15.74 16.39 15.13
N LEU A 473 16.17 17.56 15.61
CA LEU A 473 15.41 18.80 15.48
C LEU A 473 15.72 19.53 14.16
N GLU A 474 16.70 19.05 13.38
CA GLU A 474 17.23 19.70 12.18
C GLU A 474 17.51 21.20 12.46
N ASN A 475 18.20 21.47 13.55
CA ASN A 475 18.44 22.83 14.05
C ASN A 475 19.81 22.97 14.69
N HIS A 476 20.63 23.92 14.19
CA HIS A 476 22.02 24.14 14.63
C HIS A 476 22.18 25.38 15.53
N THR A 477 21.12 25.78 16.23
CA THR A 477 21.11 26.99 17.07
C THR A 477 20.84 26.69 18.55
N ILE A 478 21.31 25.53 19.01
CA ILE A 478 20.98 24.99 20.33
C ILE A 478 22.07 25.37 21.35
N VAL A 479 21.66 25.75 22.56
CA VAL A 479 22.57 26.11 23.66
C VAL A 479 22.10 25.51 24.98
N LEU A 480 23.01 24.93 25.75
CA LEU A 480 22.78 24.40 27.09
C LEU A 480 23.38 25.36 28.13
N TYR A 481 22.54 25.83 29.06
CA TYR A 481 22.94 26.64 30.20
C TYR A 481 22.69 25.91 31.52
N SER A 482 23.72 25.66 32.33
CA SER A 482 23.58 25.20 33.71
C SER A 482 23.18 26.36 34.63
N LEU A 483 22.31 26.12 35.61
CA LEU A 483 21.88 27.15 36.55
C LEU A 483 22.74 27.11 37.82
N ASP A 484 23.05 28.28 38.36
CA ASP A 484 23.73 28.40 39.65
C ASP A 484 22.82 27.97 40.82
N SER A 485 23.40 27.71 41.99
CA SER A 485 22.66 27.27 43.19
C SER A 485 21.60 28.28 43.64
N TRP A 486 21.73 29.55 43.26
CA TRP A 486 20.79 30.63 43.58
C TRP A 486 19.79 30.92 42.44
N LYS A 487 19.87 30.18 41.32
CA LYS A 487 19.05 30.31 40.10
C LYS A 487 18.97 31.73 39.53
N ARG A 488 20.00 32.53 39.76
CA ARG A 488 20.11 33.92 39.25
C ARG A 488 20.78 33.96 37.89
N PHE A 489 21.75 33.07 37.68
CA PHE A 489 22.57 33.05 36.47
C PHE A 489 22.60 31.67 35.84
N GLY A 490 22.48 31.64 34.51
CA GLY A 490 22.74 30.46 33.69
C GLY A 490 24.11 30.56 33.03
N ARG A 491 24.94 29.54 33.12
CA ARG A 491 26.28 29.47 32.50
C ARG A 491 26.28 28.50 31.34
N MET A 492 26.88 28.90 30.22
CA MET A 492 26.91 28.06 29.04
C MET A 492 27.81 26.85 29.26
N GLU A 493 27.24 25.65 29.25
CA GLU A 493 28.01 24.39 29.26
C GLU A 493 28.44 24.02 27.85
N MET A 494 27.52 24.16 26.89
CA MET A 494 27.76 23.78 25.50
C MET A 494 26.81 24.52 24.55
N SER A 495 27.26 24.70 23.32
CA SER A 495 26.46 25.27 22.24
C SER A 495 26.81 24.64 20.90
N SER A 496 25.83 24.68 20.00
CA SER A 496 26.02 24.45 18.58
C SER A 496 27.18 25.30 18.05
N PRO A 497 28.07 24.74 17.20
CA PRO A 497 29.24 25.45 16.70
C PRO A 497 28.91 26.79 16.02
N GLU A 498 27.76 26.85 15.35
CA GLU A 498 27.30 27.99 14.55
C GLU A 498 26.86 29.19 15.40
N ILE A 499 26.31 28.94 16.60
CA ILE A 499 25.75 29.97 17.47
C ILE A 499 26.69 30.38 18.60
N ARG A 500 27.74 29.60 18.89
CA ARG A 500 28.65 29.78 20.03
C ARG A 500 29.19 31.21 20.20
N ARG A 501 29.57 31.88 19.09
CA ARG A 501 30.13 33.24 19.13
C ARG A 501 29.07 34.34 19.28
N LYS A 502 27.80 34.02 19.05
CA LYS A 502 26.69 34.99 19.08
C LYS A 502 25.96 35.00 20.43
N MET A 503 26.16 33.97 21.26
CA MET A 503 25.47 33.80 22.53
C MET A 503 26.38 34.16 23.71
N PRO A 504 25.84 34.82 24.75
CA PRO A 504 26.62 35.17 25.92
C PRO A 504 26.99 33.92 26.74
N ASN A 505 28.20 33.86 27.28
CA ASN A 505 28.63 32.73 28.13
C ASN A 505 27.87 32.65 29.47
N SER A 506 27.19 33.73 29.86
CA SER A 506 26.36 33.81 31.07
C SER A 506 25.11 34.62 30.78
N ILE A 507 23.97 34.14 31.25
CA ILE A 507 22.65 34.76 31.11
C ILE A 507 22.04 35.04 32.48
N ARG A 508 21.22 36.09 32.58
CA ARG A 508 20.42 36.37 33.78
C ARG A 508 19.07 35.69 33.62
N VAL A 509 18.73 34.81 34.55
CA VAL A 509 17.47 34.06 34.50
C VAL A 509 16.26 34.99 34.59
N GLU A 510 16.40 36.11 35.30
CA GLU A 510 15.38 37.17 35.43
C GLU A 510 14.97 37.80 34.09
N GLU A 511 15.84 37.81 33.08
CA GLU A 511 15.50 38.35 31.75
C GLU A 511 14.47 37.48 31.01
N TYR A 512 14.31 36.22 31.43
CA TYR A 512 13.45 35.22 30.82
C TYR A 512 12.23 34.84 31.67
N GLN A 513 11.77 35.73 32.56
CA GLN A 513 10.63 35.52 33.48
C GLN A 513 9.38 34.95 32.78
N ASN A 514 9.06 35.38 31.56
CA ASN A 514 7.90 34.91 30.80
C ASN A 514 7.95 33.42 30.46
N ALA A 515 9.14 32.81 30.49
CA ALA A 515 9.33 31.38 30.28
C ALA A 515 9.34 30.58 31.58
N ILE A 516 9.84 31.14 32.69
CA ILE A 516 10.10 30.41 33.94
C ILE A 516 8.88 29.63 34.44
N GLU A 517 7.70 30.26 34.50
CA GLU A 517 6.48 29.58 34.99
C GLU A 517 6.11 28.35 34.14
N THR A 518 6.36 28.40 32.83
CA THR A 518 6.12 27.28 31.91
C THR A 518 7.14 26.16 32.12
N LEU A 519 8.40 26.54 32.31
CA LEU A 519 9.51 25.61 32.55
C LEU A 519 9.36 24.91 33.92
N GLU A 520 8.92 25.63 34.95
CA GLU A 520 8.62 25.07 36.28
C GLU A 520 7.46 24.06 36.25
N LYS A 521 6.54 24.17 35.29
CA LYS A 521 5.50 23.15 35.03
C LYS A 521 6.00 21.94 34.23
N GLY A 522 7.21 22.00 33.68
CA GLY A 522 7.83 20.93 32.90
C GLY A 522 7.42 20.94 31.43
N GLU A 523 6.92 22.07 30.97
CA GLU A 523 6.55 22.30 29.58
C GLU A 523 7.64 23.10 28.86
N VAL A 524 7.69 22.94 27.53
CA VAL A 524 8.57 23.73 26.67
C VAL A 524 7.89 25.07 26.38
N TRP A 525 8.59 26.16 26.66
CA TRP A 525 8.12 27.50 26.33
C TRP A 525 8.43 27.84 24.87
N ARG A 526 7.48 28.49 24.19
CA ARG A 526 7.60 28.92 22.78
C ARG A 526 7.34 30.41 22.65
N ASN A 527 8.23 31.12 21.98
CA ASN A 527 8.09 32.54 21.69
C ASN A 527 7.04 32.80 20.60
N ARG A 528 5.78 32.95 21.00
CA ARG A 528 4.66 33.24 20.08
C ARG A 528 4.59 34.72 19.69
N GLU A 529 5.07 35.59 20.56
CA GLU A 529 4.94 37.05 20.46
C GLU A 529 6.19 37.71 19.84
N LEU A 530 7.19 36.92 19.44
CA LEU A 530 8.46 37.37 18.89
C LEU A 530 9.16 38.39 19.80
N LEU A 531 9.16 38.10 21.10
CA LEU A 531 9.81 38.93 22.12
C LEU A 531 11.31 39.09 21.78
N ALA A 532 11.77 40.34 21.72
CA ALA A 532 13.17 40.64 21.42
C ALA A 532 14.10 40.14 22.54
N GLY A 533 15.20 39.49 22.15
CA GLY A 533 16.16 38.89 23.10
C GLY A 533 15.78 37.50 23.61
N TYR A 534 14.57 37.00 23.29
CA TYR A 534 14.15 35.64 23.61
C TYR A 534 14.48 34.66 22.46
N PRO A 535 14.92 33.44 22.77
CA PRO A 535 15.03 32.37 21.78
C PRO A 535 13.65 31.91 21.30
N ALA A 536 13.58 31.20 20.17
CA ALA A 536 12.34 30.63 19.65
C ALA A 536 11.70 29.63 20.63
N TYR A 537 12.53 28.81 21.28
CA TYR A 537 12.10 27.87 22.30
C TYR A 537 13.04 27.86 23.51
N ILE A 538 12.46 27.60 24.68
CA ILE A 538 13.19 27.31 25.92
C ILE A 538 12.61 26.03 26.50
N ALA A 539 13.47 25.06 26.80
CA ALA A 539 13.13 23.88 27.57
C ALA A 539 13.96 23.82 28.86
N GLY A 540 13.37 23.23 29.90
CA GLY A 540 13.98 23.16 31.22
C GLY A 540 14.22 21.72 31.65
N ILE A 541 15.39 21.44 32.19
CA ILE A 541 15.78 20.14 32.75
C ILE A 541 15.77 20.25 34.27
N LYS A 542 15.23 19.23 34.94
CA LYS A 542 14.95 19.30 36.38
C LYS A 542 15.65 18.21 37.18
N ARG A 543 16.08 18.57 38.37
CA ARG A 543 16.54 17.64 39.41
C ARG A 543 15.61 17.78 40.61
N ASN A 544 14.92 16.70 40.99
CA ASN A 544 13.98 16.69 42.12
C ASN A 544 12.90 17.79 42.07
N GLY A 545 12.40 18.11 40.88
CA GLY A 545 11.39 19.16 40.66
C GLY A 545 11.96 20.57 40.53
N GLU A 546 13.26 20.76 40.78
CA GLU A 546 13.93 22.05 40.62
C GLU A 546 14.61 22.18 39.26
N LEU A 547 14.47 23.33 38.61
CA LEU A 547 15.16 23.64 37.37
C LEU A 547 16.67 23.77 37.62
N VAL A 548 17.48 22.99 36.89
CA VAL A 548 18.94 22.97 37.01
C VAL A 548 19.66 23.30 35.71
N MET A 549 18.99 23.16 34.57
CA MET A 549 19.56 23.48 33.27
C MET A 549 18.48 23.97 32.30
N LEU A 550 18.88 24.85 31.39
CA LEU A 550 18.06 25.43 30.34
C LEU A 550 18.62 25.03 28.98
N VAL A 551 17.71 24.65 28.08
CA VAL A 551 18.01 24.37 26.67
C VAL A 551 17.36 25.45 25.83
N PHE A 552 18.18 26.24 25.15
CA PHE A 552 17.74 27.33 24.27
C PHE A 552 17.83 26.85 22.82
N ILE A 553 16.80 27.13 22.04
CA ILE A 553 16.82 26.99 20.58
C ILE A 553 16.59 28.38 20.01
N GLN A 554 17.67 29.01 19.53
CA GLN A 554 17.67 30.44 19.24
C GLN A 554 16.72 30.77 18.08
N ASP A 555 16.85 30.08 16.96
CA ASP A 555 16.09 30.33 15.74
C ASP A 555 15.23 29.12 15.39
N ALA A 556 14.02 29.35 14.86
CA ALA A 556 13.15 28.30 14.33
C ALA A 556 12.52 28.76 13.01
N ALA A 557 12.59 27.90 11.99
CA ALA A 557 11.93 28.15 10.71
C ALA A 557 10.40 28.00 10.84
N SER A 558 9.64 28.50 9.86
CA SER A 558 8.17 28.47 9.88
C SER A 558 7.59 27.05 10.04
N ASN A 559 8.19 26.06 9.38
CA ASN A 559 7.84 24.64 9.53
C ASN A 559 8.18 24.05 10.91
N GLN A 560 9.06 24.69 11.68
CA GLN A 560 9.45 24.32 13.04
C GLN A 560 8.59 25.02 14.10
N MET A 561 7.58 25.82 13.72
CA MET A 561 6.65 26.49 14.65
C MET A 561 5.34 25.71 14.90
N THR A 562 5.37 24.39 14.74
CA THR A 562 4.20 23.50 14.89
C THR A 562 4.07 22.91 16.30
N LEU A 563 2.88 22.42 16.65
CA LEU A 563 2.68 21.68 17.91
C LEU A 563 3.47 20.37 17.93
N TYR A 564 3.62 19.73 16.76
CA TYR A 564 4.47 18.54 16.61
C TYR A 564 5.91 18.83 17.02
N TYR A 565 6.51 19.92 16.52
CA TYR A 565 7.88 20.28 16.83
C TYR A 565 8.06 20.62 18.33
N LEU A 566 7.09 21.31 18.93
CA LEU A 566 7.08 21.59 20.37
C LEU A 566 7.06 20.29 21.19
N ASN A 567 6.23 19.32 20.81
CA ASN A 567 6.17 18.01 21.46
C ASN A 567 7.46 17.20 21.25
N LEU A 568 8.08 17.32 20.07
CA LEU A 568 9.34 16.67 19.76
C LEU A 568 10.47 17.18 20.68
N ILE A 569 10.57 18.51 20.87
CA ILE A 569 11.52 19.11 21.82
C ILE A 569 11.27 18.57 23.23
N LYS A 570 10.01 18.53 23.68
CA LYS A 570 9.65 18.05 25.02
C LYS A 570 10.09 16.59 25.25
N ILE A 571 9.78 15.71 24.29
CA ILE A 571 10.16 14.30 24.36
C ILE A 571 11.67 14.15 24.37
N LEU A 572 12.36 14.88 23.50
CA LEU A 572 13.81 14.80 23.38
C LEU A 572 14.52 15.28 24.65
N CYS A 573 14.09 16.42 25.21
CA CYS A 573 14.60 16.91 26.50
C CYS A 573 14.39 15.90 27.63
N GLY A 574 13.23 15.24 27.71
CA GLY A 574 12.97 14.20 28.71
C GLY A 574 13.84 12.95 28.54
N LEU A 575 14.22 12.61 27.30
CA LEU A 575 15.11 11.48 27.02
C LEU A 575 16.56 11.77 27.37
N VAL A 576 17.04 13.00 27.14
CA VAL A 576 18.43 13.39 27.44
C VAL A 576 18.63 13.89 28.87
N GLU A 577 17.55 14.14 29.61
CA GLU A 577 17.55 14.66 30.99
C GLU A 577 18.44 13.83 31.93
N VAL A 578 18.21 12.51 32.02
CA VAL A 578 18.99 11.63 32.91
C VAL A 578 20.49 11.66 32.59
N SER A 579 20.80 11.65 31.29
CA SER A 579 22.18 11.75 30.81
C SER A 579 22.79 13.09 31.23
N LEU A 580 22.17 14.23 30.89
CA LEU A 580 22.69 15.56 31.20
C LEU A 580 22.85 15.81 32.70
N LEU A 581 21.91 15.33 33.54
CA LEU A 581 22.02 15.41 35.00
C LEU A 581 23.25 14.65 35.51
N ARG A 582 23.49 13.43 35.00
CA ARG A 582 24.67 12.63 35.36
C ARG A 582 25.98 13.33 34.98
N ALA A 583 26.03 14.03 33.85
CA ALA A 583 27.20 14.83 33.47
C ALA A 583 27.41 16.02 34.41
N LEU A 584 26.34 16.70 34.81
CA LEU A 584 26.38 17.79 35.77
C LEU A 584 26.85 17.31 37.16
N GLU A 585 26.31 16.19 37.65
CA GLU A 585 26.71 15.58 38.92
C GLU A 585 28.17 15.13 38.91
N TYR A 586 28.65 14.60 37.79
CA TYR A 586 30.06 14.27 37.63
C TYR A 586 30.95 15.53 37.69
N GLN A 587 30.57 16.62 37.01
CA GLN A 587 31.29 17.89 37.12
C GLN A 587 31.29 18.42 38.57
N GLU A 588 30.15 18.37 39.26
CA GLU A 588 30.01 18.78 40.67
C GLU A 588 30.90 17.90 41.58
N ALA A 589 30.90 16.58 41.41
CA ALA A 589 31.65 15.64 42.25
C ALA A 589 33.16 15.64 42.00
N VAL A 590 33.57 15.89 40.75
CA VAL A 590 35.00 15.99 40.40
C VAL A 590 35.58 17.32 40.90
N ARG A 591 34.77 18.37 41.02
CA ARG A 591 35.19 19.65 41.59
C ARG A 591 35.72 19.53 43.02
N ASP A 592 35.20 18.64 43.87
CA ASP A 592 35.78 18.47 45.22
C ASP A 592 37.11 17.70 45.21
N ARG A 593 37.35 16.91 44.14
CA ARG A 593 38.60 16.16 43.96
C ARG A 593 39.70 16.99 43.31
N GLU A 594 39.33 17.87 42.38
CA GLU A 594 40.25 18.72 41.61
C GLU A 594 40.86 19.84 42.46
N TYR A 595 40.16 20.30 43.49
CA TYR A 595 40.54 21.46 44.28
C TYR A 595 41.11 21.07 45.64
N VAL A 596 41.97 21.92 46.20
CA VAL A 596 42.51 21.78 47.56
C VAL A 596 41.39 22.08 48.56
N GLU A 597 41.24 21.21 49.57
CA GLU A 597 40.13 21.23 50.54
C GLU A 597 39.93 22.64 51.15
N GLY A 598 38.71 23.17 51.07
CA GLY A 598 38.37 24.50 51.59
C GLY A 598 38.72 25.70 50.68
N THR A 599 39.31 25.48 49.49
CA THR A 599 39.75 26.55 48.57
C THR A 599 39.28 26.33 47.12
N HIS A 600 39.33 27.37 46.27
CA HIS A 600 39.11 27.27 44.82
C HIS A 600 40.45 27.15 44.07
N ILE A 601 41.46 26.53 44.70
CA ILE A 601 42.78 26.29 44.12
C ILE A 601 42.85 24.86 43.57
N LEU A 602 43.18 24.70 42.28
CA LEU A 602 43.42 23.38 41.67
C LEU A 602 44.67 22.70 42.23
N LYS A 603 44.59 21.39 42.44
CA LYS A 603 45.74 20.53 42.72
C LYS A 603 46.66 20.43 41.51
N THR A 604 47.92 20.11 41.76
CA THR A 604 49.01 20.09 40.77
C THR A 604 48.68 19.33 39.49
N GLU A 605 48.18 18.11 39.59
CA GLU A 605 47.84 17.27 38.43
C GLU A 605 46.81 17.94 37.50
N TYR A 606 45.76 18.53 38.06
CA TYR A 606 44.67 19.15 37.29
C TYR A 606 45.03 20.55 36.79
N PHE A 607 45.82 21.30 37.55
CA PHE A 607 46.32 22.61 37.12
C PHE A 607 47.23 22.47 35.89
N MET A 608 48.13 21.48 35.87
CA MET A 608 49.04 21.25 34.75
C MET A 608 48.31 20.78 33.49
N GLU A 609 47.29 19.92 33.61
CA GLU A 609 46.42 19.56 32.48
C GLU A 609 45.72 20.80 31.90
N ARG A 610 45.23 21.68 32.78
CA ARG A 610 44.54 22.91 32.37
C ARG A 610 45.51 23.89 31.70
N LEU A 611 46.73 24.03 32.23
CA LEU A 611 47.77 24.86 31.64
C LEU A 611 48.15 24.37 30.23
N LYS A 612 48.32 23.06 30.03
CA LYS A 612 48.57 22.45 28.71
C LYS A 612 47.46 22.76 27.71
N LEU A 613 46.20 22.74 28.15
CA LEU A 613 45.05 23.09 27.30
C LEU A 613 45.08 24.56 26.86
N PHE A 614 45.32 25.50 27.79
CA PHE A 614 45.42 26.93 27.46
C PHE A 614 46.62 27.22 26.55
N HIS A 615 47.73 26.51 26.74
CA HIS A 615 48.87 26.57 25.84
C HIS A 615 48.52 26.13 24.43
N SER A 616 47.85 24.98 24.27
CA SER A 616 47.37 24.50 22.97
C SER A 616 46.39 25.47 22.29
N ILE A 617 45.49 26.10 23.06
CA ILE A 617 44.56 27.13 22.55
C ILE A 617 45.33 28.37 22.02
N LYS A 618 46.41 28.77 22.68
CA LYS A 618 47.29 29.86 22.26
C LYS A 618 48.09 29.51 21.01
N GLU A 619 48.68 28.31 20.94
CA GLU A 619 49.42 27.82 19.77
C GLU A 619 48.54 27.73 18.52
N GLN A 620 47.30 27.26 18.68
CA GLN A 620 46.32 27.18 17.60
C GLN A 620 45.72 28.54 17.22
N LYS A 621 46.14 29.63 17.87
CA LYS A 621 45.65 31.02 17.69
C LYS A 621 44.14 31.16 17.91
N ILE A 622 43.57 30.33 18.78
CA ILE A 622 42.13 30.29 19.09
C ILE A 622 41.80 31.27 20.24
N GLY A 623 42.78 31.59 21.11
CA GLY A 623 42.64 32.57 22.18
C GLY A 623 43.98 32.99 22.78
N SER A 624 43.98 34.00 23.66
CA SER A 624 45.14 34.46 24.42
C SER A 624 45.01 34.04 25.90
N TYR A 625 46.14 33.79 26.56
CA TYR A 625 46.22 33.67 28.01
C TYR A 625 47.55 34.26 28.52
N ALA A 626 47.54 34.70 29.77
CA ALA A 626 48.72 35.10 30.53
C ALA A 626 48.82 34.26 31.82
N LEU A 627 50.04 33.90 32.21
CA LEU A 627 50.32 33.16 33.42
C LEU A 627 50.99 34.08 34.45
N LEU A 628 50.40 34.16 35.64
CA LEU A 628 50.94 34.92 36.77
C LEU A 628 51.33 33.96 37.88
N GLN A 629 52.54 34.10 38.42
CA GLN A 629 52.96 33.48 39.67
C GLN A 629 52.60 34.42 40.83
N ILE A 630 52.01 33.91 41.89
CA ILE A 630 51.67 34.66 43.09
C ILE A 630 52.74 34.39 44.14
N GLU A 631 53.57 35.39 44.43
CA GLU A 631 54.73 35.28 45.33
C GLU A 631 54.41 35.94 46.70
N ASN A 632 53.68 35.25 47.57
CA ASN A 632 53.36 35.76 48.92
C ASN A 632 53.68 34.72 50.01
N PRO A 633 54.90 34.75 50.61
CA PRO A 633 55.30 33.76 51.61
C PRO A 633 54.58 33.89 52.98
N GLU A 634 53.94 35.03 53.25
CA GLU A 634 53.31 35.32 54.56
C GLU A 634 51.81 34.96 54.64
N MET A 635 51.19 34.51 53.54
CA MET A 635 49.75 34.22 53.47
C MET A 635 49.48 32.72 53.32
N THR A 636 48.44 32.22 53.98
CA THR A 636 47.96 30.85 53.75
C THR A 636 47.21 30.75 52.42
N LEU A 637 47.10 29.52 51.88
CA LEU A 637 46.35 29.24 50.65
C LEU A 637 44.87 29.67 50.77
N GLU A 638 44.27 29.49 51.95
CA GLU A 638 42.88 29.86 52.25
C GLU A 638 42.67 31.37 52.27
N GLU A 639 43.61 32.13 52.84
CA GLU A 639 43.56 33.60 52.85
C GLU A 639 43.73 34.17 51.45
N THR A 640 44.61 33.57 50.66
CA THR A 640 44.87 33.96 49.27
C THR A 640 43.65 33.69 48.38
N ASP A 641 43.02 32.51 48.52
CA ASP A 641 41.76 32.18 47.84
C ASP A 641 40.64 33.18 48.20
N ARG A 642 40.51 33.53 49.48
CA ARG A 642 39.48 34.45 49.96
C ARG A 642 39.60 35.86 49.36
N ILE A 643 40.83 36.35 49.18
CA ILE A 643 41.10 37.66 48.54
C ILE A 643 40.78 37.59 47.05
N LEU A 644 41.18 36.50 46.39
CA LEU A 644 41.04 36.34 44.93
C LEU A 644 39.62 36.03 44.49
N LYS A 645 38.83 35.32 45.29
CA LYS A 645 37.47 34.86 44.98
C LYS A 645 36.52 35.94 44.43
N ASN A 646 36.69 37.19 44.86
CA ASN A 646 35.86 38.33 44.42
C ASN A 646 36.59 39.30 43.47
N LYS A 647 37.82 38.96 43.04
CA LYS A 647 38.72 39.86 42.30
C LYS A 647 39.18 39.28 40.96
N ILE A 648 39.19 37.95 40.83
CA ILE A 648 39.44 37.27 39.57
C ILE A 648 38.13 37.07 38.80
N ARG A 649 38.23 36.96 37.47
CA ARG A 649 37.08 36.57 36.66
C ARG A 649 36.85 35.09 36.83
N GLU A 650 35.61 34.68 36.62
CA GLU A 650 35.18 33.27 36.68
C GLU A 650 36.00 32.32 35.79
N ASN A 651 36.49 32.82 34.65
CA ASN A 651 37.29 32.04 33.71
C ASN A 651 38.79 32.05 34.05
N ASP A 652 39.21 32.83 35.05
CA ASP A 652 40.60 32.83 35.51
C ASP A 652 40.79 31.67 36.49
N ILE A 653 41.87 30.92 36.33
CA ILE A 653 42.06 29.63 37.00
C ILE A 653 43.23 29.72 37.96
N LEU A 654 42.99 29.38 39.22
CA LEU A 654 43.98 29.35 40.29
C LEU A 654 44.42 27.91 40.54
N GLY A 655 45.72 27.65 40.65
CA GLY A 655 46.20 26.30 40.96
C GLY A 655 47.66 26.24 41.36
N ILE A 656 48.05 25.09 41.91
CA ILE A 656 49.41 24.80 42.35
C ILE A 656 50.16 24.17 41.17
N SER A 657 51.38 24.60 40.88
CA SER A 657 52.23 23.96 39.85
C SER A 657 53.13 22.87 40.48
N GLU A 658 53.95 22.21 39.67
CA GLU A 658 54.88 21.15 40.13
C GLU A 658 55.95 21.66 41.09
N ASP A 659 56.30 22.95 41.02
CA ASP A 659 57.19 23.65 41.93
C ASP A 659 56.55 23.97 43.30
N GLY A 660 55.30 23.58 43.50
CA GLY A 660 54.53 23.84 44.72
C GLY A 660 54.10 25.29 44.89
N GLN A 661 54.32 26.15 43.89
CA GLN A 661 53.93 27.57 43.93
C GLN A 661 52.52 27.78 43.36
N LEU A 662 51.89 28.88 43.78
CA LEU A 662 50.55 29.25 43.36
C LEU A 662 50.60 30.07 42.07
N TYR A 663 49.85 29.63 41.07
CA TYR A 663 49.74 30.30 39.77
C TYR A 663 48.29 30.66 39.45
N LEU A 664 48.13 31.75 38.69
CA LEU A 664 46.87 32.25 38.17
C LEU A 664 46.95 32.32 36.64
N ILE A 665 46.12 31.55 35.97
CA ILE A 665 45.91 31.62 34.52
C ILE A 665 44.84 32.68 34.25
N LEU A 666 45.23 33.76 33.59
CA LEU A 666 44.31 34.79 33.13
C LEU A 666 43.88 34.50 31.69
N SER A 667 42.58 34.27 31.51
CA SER A 667 42.02 33.93 30.20
C SER A 667 41.68 35.19 29.39
N GLN A 668 42.01 35.20 28.09
CA GLN A 668 41.72 36.29 27.15
C GLN A 668 42.22 37.67 27.62
N VAL A 669 43.42 37.70 28.19
CA VAL A 669 44.07 38.94 28.59
C VAL A 669 45.14 39.29 27.55
N ASP A 670 44.93 40.42 26.88
CA ASP A 670 45.90 40.99 25.95
C ASP A 670 47.00 41.76 26.69
N ASP A 671 48.16 41.93 26.06
CA ASP A 671 49.35 42.56 26.67
C ASP A 671 49.07 43.99 27.21
N ALA A 672 48.07 44.69 26.69
CA ALA A 672 47.66 46.01 27.17
C ALA A 672 46.82 45.99 28.46
N MET A 673 46.11 44.89 28.74
CA MET A 673 45.24 44.72 29.90
C MET A 673 45.97 44.10 31.10
N LEU A 674 47.07 43.38 30.84
CA LEU A 674 47.85 42.68 31.85
C LEU A 674 48.39 43.60 32.97
N PRO A 675 48.95 44.80 32.70
CA PRO A 675 49.42 45.70 33.75
C PRO A 675 48.31 46.21 34.68
N ILE A 676 47.10 46.42 34.14
CA ILE A 676 45.92 46.89 34.90
C ILE A 676 45.48 45.80 35.90
N VAL A 677 45.52 44.54 35.47
CA VAL A 677 45.17 43.41 36.34
C VAL A 677 46.21 43.23 37.44
N ILE A 678 47.50 43.35 37.13
CA ILE A 678 48.60 43.26 38.11
C ILE A 678 48.49 44.39 39.14
N GLU A 679 48.33 45.65 38.71
CA GLU A 679 48.21 46.79 39.63
C GLU A 679 47.00 46.63 40.58
N ARG A 680 45.91 46.04 40.09
CA ARG A 680 44.73 45.72 40.89
C ARG A 680 45.01 44.61 41.91
N LEU A 681 45.79 43.59 41.56
CA LEU A 681 46.15 42.51 42.48
C LEU A 681 47.15 42.98 43.54
N GLU A 682 48.15 43.77 43.15
CA GLU A 682 49.14 44.38 44.05
C GLU A 682 48.50 45.34 45.06
N LYS A 683 47.51 46.14 44.65
CA LYS A 683 46.72 47.00 45.56
C LYS A 683 45.98 46.22 46.65
N ASN A 684 45.78 44.91 46.48
CA ASN A 684 45.16 44.03 47.46
C ASN A 684 46.19 43.18 48.24
N GLY A 685 47.48 43.53 48.14
CA GLY A 685 48.56 42.90 48.91
C GLY A 685 49.12 41.62 48.30
N LEU A 686 48.83 41.32 47.02
CA LEU A 686 49.35 40.15 46.31
C LEU A 686 50.49 40.56 45.38
N HIS A 687 51.70 40.03 45.60
CA HIS A 687 52.79 40.21 44.66
C HIS A 687 52.65 39.21 43.51
N CYS A 688 52.55 39.72 42.29
CA CYS A 688 52.34 38.90 41.10
C CYS A 688 53.51 39.07 40.12
N ARG A 689 54.12 37.95 39.71
CA ARG A 689 55.17 37.92 38.69
C ARG A 689 54.62 37.32 37.40
N VAL A 690 54.78 38.05 36.29
CA VAL A 690 54.41 37.53 34.96
C VAL A 690 55.43 36.47 34.53
N ILE A 691 54.95 35.30 34.13
CA ILE A 691 55.78 34.27 33.51
C ILE A 691 55.62 34.40 31.99
N ASP A 692 56.71 34.73 31.31
CA ASP A 692 56.71 34.89 29.86
C ASP A 692 56.66 33.51 29.19
N THR A 693 55.59 33.26 28.41
CA THR A 693 55.30 32.01 27.68
C THR A 693 56.35 31.59 26.64
N ARG A 694 57.50 32.28 26.55
CA ARG A 694 58.62 31.91 25.66
C ARG A 694 59.65 30.98 26.32
N ASN A 695 59.60 30.79 27.65
CA ASN A 695 60.53 29.93 28.40
C ASN A 695 59.92 28.61 28.90
N GLU A 696 58.74 28.22 28.41
CA GLU A 696 57.97 27.07 28.93
C GLU A 696 58.51 25.68 28.51
N SER A 697 59.57 25.61 27.70
CA SER A 697 60.24 24.34 27.33
C SER A 697 61.11 23.72 28.45
N ARG A 698 61.08 24.24 29.68
CA ARG A 698 61.74 23.60 30.85
C ARG A 698 60.79 23.11 31.94
N VAL A 699 59.48 23.35 31.83
CA VAL A 699 58.50 22.93 32.86
C VAL A 699 57.47 21.95 32.29
N ALA A 700 57.38 21.78 30.97
CA ALA A 700 56.48 20.82 30.33
C ALA A 700 57.15 19.50 29.89
N GLU A 701 58.47 19.35 30.08
CA GLU A 701 59.27 18.17 29.69
C GLU A 701 59.85 17.36 30.86
N GLU A 702 59.36 17.54 32.10
CA GLU A 702 59.55 16.55 33.17
C GLU A 702 58.23 15.84 33.53
#